data_AF-A0A3A8AV78-F1
#
_entry.id   AF-A0A3A8AV78-F1
#
_cell.length_a   1.000
_cell.length_b   1.000
_cell.length_c   1.000
_cell.angle_alpha   90.00
_cell.angle_beta   90.00
_cell.angle_gamma   90.00
#
_symmetry.space_group_name_H-M   'P 1'
#
loop_
_entity.id
_entity.type
_entity.pdbx_description
1 polymer ?
#
loop_
_entity_poly.entity_id
_entity_poly.type
_entity_poly.pdbx_seq_one_letter_code
_entity_poly.pdbx_strand_id
1 'polypeptide(L)'
;MRALSYVFGCLIGIGSLSVPLAAQQASVADAIVAETEDFQLFCFSNQRCPASDVAAPQRAAAQRGLEELQKARAWLEGMGFDVENADMDPGTDGKKALRLQFDTAIHERRCTGMAAACRTLSVLNESRVILPVEDVDQLADGGTLVHEYVHTLQPSRDDEGVHWLNEMVATAIGSVWVRKRTGRSAVYEPKYSMVLDREFWDGQDDPGYGKWDYAISLGQEIGSQDGVAYLAQDRIINAAADAALRSGNGMTLLYDDALMGGATFDTFFPRYVARFNNVEKDIAQQDRTGKYFYYGDIARHAVEVTSTTFTHEDRFAGKAIAFAAHPMLLPLKVTPTPDTPPSENILLATVEVTEADDPDSLTLIREHRLAKEKLRDSFLLDGNDPPDELGFFRVAHTPAPDSTAENGFVLKVQTRPVSIEPPTCFQAGKPSEMTVTGLPEAAADNWRFKVDNGRAEGRTITPASPGEIAVQVEIDSSITRRETGIAPKDPVKTRVELGTFDVAADDCMVRLTMGPAVMTYVADGSYTEFRSPGGEAMYISESNLAMWQGGGWMNVPAQAKAMILGSMKQNNAALRMEFPGAHDDEGDFMSQMPKIFAKRFGWTNLRNAHALDGGTPVRKSAACPDGGSGCSSIVFSMEGNPVPVTFDAQKRPKVVTFDGQDIVFDYGTWTVRRPPGW
;
A
#
# COMPACT_ATOMS: atom_id res chain seq x y z
N MET A 1 92.49 27.73 45.58
CA MET A 1 92.90 29.10 45.96
C MET A 1 92.53 30.05 44.83
N ARG A 2 91.88 31.16 45.18
CA ARG A 2 91.79 32.47 44.48
C ARG A 2 91.84 32.49 42.93
N ALA A 3 90.70 32.89 42.37
CA ALA A 3 90.49 33.96 41.38
C ALA A 3 91.67 34.35 40.47
N LEU A 4 91.42 34.27 39.16
CA LEU A 4 92.12 35.11 38.18
C LEU A 4 91.15 35.63 37.12
N SER A 5 91.13 36.96 37.02
CA SER A 5 90.47 37.79 36.01
C SER A 5 91.19 37.71 34.66
N TYR A 6 90.45 37.84 33.55
CA TYR A 6 90.83 38.48 32.28
C TYR A 6 89.51 38.88 31.60
N VAL A 7 89.08 40.15 31.62
CA VAL A 7 89.41 41.24 30.66
C VAL A 7 89.21 40.82 29.20
N PHE A 8 88.15 41.33 28.56
CA PHE A 8 88.25 42.13 27.34
C PHE A 8 86.92 42.85 27.07
N GLY A 9 86.98 44.16 26.92
CA GLY A 9 85.87 44.98 26.43
C GLY A 9 85.92 45.12 24.92
N CYS A 10 84.75 45.25 24.31
CA CYS A 10 84.51 46.11 23.14
C CYS A 10 83.00 46.41 23.01
N LEU A 11 82.66 47.67 23.30
CA LEU A 11 81.56 48.47 22.74
C LEU A 11 81.65 48.44 21.18
N ILE A 12 80.62 48.52 20.32
CA ILE A 12 79.41 49.36 20.21
C ILE A 12 78.45 48.66 19.20
N GLY A 13 77.13 48.80 19.36
CA GLY A 13 76.18 48.51 18.28
C GLY A 13 74.74 48.86 18.66
N ILE A 14 74.29 50.04 18.23
CA ILE A 14 73.01 50.69 18.51
C ILE A 14 71.84 49.83 17.99
N GLY A 15 70.90 49.50 18.88
CA GLY A 15 69.57 48.99 18.53
C GLY A 15 68.53 49.82 19.27
N SER A 16 67.80 50.64 18.52
CA SER A 16 66.64 51.42 18.94
C SER A 16 65.71 50.62 19.85
N LEU A 17 65.55 51.07 21.09
CA LEU A 17 64.47 50.64 21.97
C LEU A 17 63.16 51.18 21.40
N SER A 18 62.49 50.34 20.61
CA SER A 18 61.09 50.51 20.27
C SER A 18 60.29 50.52 21.57
N VAL A 19 59.70 51.66 21.89
CA VAL A 19 58.62 51.78 22.86
C VAL A 19 57.57 50.71 22.49
N PRO A 20 57.08 49.87 23.42
CA PRO A 20 55.97 48.98 23.09
C PRO A 20 54.80 49.87 22.68
N LEU A 21 54.36 49.75 21.42
CA LEU A 21 53.12 50.36 20.95
C LEU A 21 52.05 50.05 22.00
N ALA A 22 51.47 51.09 22.59
CA ALA A 22 50.22 50.97 23.30
C ALA A 22 49.26 50.22 22.38
N ALA A 23 48.85 49.03 22.81
CA ALA A 23 47.91 48.21 22.06
C ALA A 23 46.60 48.99 21.93
N GLN A 24 46.36 49.60 20.76
CA GLN A 24 45.05 50.09 20.39
C GLN A 24 44.07 48.91 20.52
N GLN A 25 43.06 49.06 21.37
CA GLN A 25 41.89 48.19 21.34
C GLN A 25 41.35 48.25 19.90
N ALA A 26 41.25 47.10 19.23
CA ALA A 26 40.50 47.02 17.98
C ALA A 26 39.09 47.53 18.26
N SER A 27 38.60 48.44 17.43
CA SER A 27 37.23 48.90 17.56
C SER A 27 36.30 47.75 17.20
N VAL A 28 35.07 47.75 17.74
CA VAL A 28 34.06 46.73 17.40
C VAL A 28 33.82 46.66 15.88
N ALA A 29 33.99 47.80 15.18
CA ALA A 29 33.92 47.88 13.73
C ALA A 29 35.03 47.08 13.02
N ASP A 30 36.23 47.01 13.61
CA ASP A 30 37.37 46.29 13.02
C ASP A 30 37.22 44.76 13.09
N ALA A 31 36.24 44.25 13.85
CA ALA A 31 35.97 42.82 14.01
C ALA A 31 34.84 42.31 13.10
N ILE A 32 34.14 43.17 12.36
CA ILE A 32 33.01 42.79 11.49
C ILE A 32 33.55 42.17 10.20
N VAL A 33 33.27 40.89 10.00
CA VAL A 33 33.69 40.09 8.84
C VAL A 33 32.70 40.22 7.69
N ALA A 34 31.41 40.29 8.02
CA ALA A 34 30.30 40.40 7.09
C ALA A 34 29.10 41.06 7.77
N GLU A 35 28.22 41.68 6.99
CA GLU A 35 27.05 42.41 7.49
C GLU A 35 25.90 42.44 6.47
N THR A 36 24.66 42.40 6.97
CA THR A 36 23.42 42.64 6.23
C THR A 36 22.56 43.70 6.92
N GLU A 37 21.29 43.83 6.51
CA GLU A 37 20.32 44.71 7.17
C GLU A 37 20.13 44.33 8.65
N ASP A 38 19.90 43.05 8.92
CA ASP A 38 19.54 42.58 10.26
C ASP A 38 20.67 41.85 10.99
N PHE A 39 21.73 41.45 10.31
CA PHE A 39 22.77 40.58 10.88
C PHE A 39 24.18 41.13 10.75
N GLN A 40 25.02 40.82 11.73
CA GLN A 40 26.46 41.10 11.71
C GLN A 40 27.23 39.85 12.11
N LEU A 41 28.28 39.51 11.37
CA LEU A 41 29.18 38.40 11.69
C LEU A 41 30.53 38.93 12.15
N PHE A 42 30.91 38.58 13.36
CA PHE A 42 32.16 39.03 13.98
C PHE A 42 33.23 37.95 13.95
N CYS A 43 34.49 38.33 13.73
CA CYS A 43 35.63 37.43 13.92
C CYS A 43 35.95 37.28 15.41
N PHE A 44 36.02 36.05 15.91
CA PHE A 44 36.28 35.77 17.32
C PHE A 44 37.49 34.84 17.52
N SER A 45 38.47 35.31 18.30
CA SER A 45 39.55 34.48 18.86
C SER A 45 40.02 35.04 20.21
N ASN A 46 40.68 34.20 21.02
CA ASN A 46 41.31 34.60 22.28
C ASN A 46 42.49 35.59 22.09
N GLN A 47 42.90 35.86 20.85
CA GLN A 47 43.97 36.78 20.49
C GLN A 47 43.56 37.58 19.24
N ARG A 48 43.09 38.82 19.43
CA ARG A 48 42.95 39.85 18.38
C ARG A 48 42.62 39.28 16.98
N CYS A 49 41.34 39.10 16.65
CA CYS A 49 40.96 38.85 15.26
C CYS A 49 40.28 40.08 14.64
N PRO A 50 41.02 41.05 14.09
CA PRO A 50 40.43 41.98 13.16
C PRO A 50 39.94 41.22 11.91
N ALA A 51 38.85 41.70 11.30
CA ALA A 51 38.31 41.15 10.05
C ALA A 51 39.34 41.12 8.91
N SER A 52 40.43 41.89 9.01
CA SER A 52 41.59 41.83 8.12
C SER A 52 42.28 40.47 8.10
N ASP A 53 42.20 39.71 9.20
CA ASP A 53 42.90 38.44 9.39
C ASP A 53 42.10 37.24 8.83
N VAL A 54 40.84 37.48 8.47
CA VAL A 54 40.00 36.51 7.73
C VAL A 54 40.33 36.61 6.24
N ALA A 55 40.66 35.47 5.62
CA ALA A 55 41.03 35.43 4.21
C ALA A 55 39.87 35.92 3.31
N ALA A 56 40.20 36.60 2.21
CA ALA A 56 39.18 37.17 1.31
C ALA A 56 38.13 36.17 0.80
N PRO A 57 38.48 34.91 0.43
CA PRO A 57 37.47 33.91 0.06
C PRO A 57 36.50 33.58 1.21
N GLN A 58 37.00 33.48 2.44
CA GLN A 58 36.20 33.20 3.63
C GLN A 58 35.29 34.38 3.99
N ARG A 59 35.76 35.62 3.85
CA ARG A 59 34.88 36.80 3.99
C ARG A 59 33.75 36.82 2.96
N ALA A 60 34.06 36.47 1.72
CA ALA A 60 33.05 36.38 0.67
C ALA A 60 32.04 35.25 0.94
N ALA A 61 32.48 34.12 1.49
CA ALA A 61 31.60 33.03 1.91
C ALA A 61 30.74 33.40 3.12
N ALA A 62 31.32 34.06 4.13
CA ALA A 62 30.62 34.65 5.26
C ALA A 62 29.52 35.64 4.83
N GLN A 63 29.84 36.55 3.90
CA GLN A 63 28.87 37.50 3.36
C GLN A 63 27.72 36.78 2.65
N ARG A 64 28.02 35.78 1.81
CA ARG A 64 26.98 34.96 1.17
C ARG A 64 26.11 34.23 2.19
N GLY A 65 26.71 33.66 3.25
CA GLY A 65 25.98 33.01 4.33
C GLY A 65 25.00 33.95 5.04
N LEU A 66 25.44 35.16 5.40
CA LEU A 66 24.55 36.17 6.00
C LEU A 66 23.45 36.62 5.04
N GLU A 67 23.75 36.79 3.74
CA GLU A 67 22.73 37.12 2.74
C GLU A 67 21.67 36.01 2.61
N GLU A 68 22.05 34.74 2.74
CA GLU A 68 21.09 33.63 2.80
C GLU A 68 20.27 33.66 4.08
N LEU A 69 20.89 33.92 5.23
CA LEU A 69 20.17 34.07 6.50
C LEU A 69 19.18 35.23 6.48
N GLN A 70 19.56 36.36 5.87
CA GLN A 70 18.68 37.52 5.66
C GLN A 70 17.43 37.15 4.85
N LYS A 71 17.60 36.36 3.78
CA LYS A 71 16.47 35.88 2.97
C LYS A 71 15.63 34.87 3.74
N ALA A 72 16.26 34.00 4.53
CA ALA A 72 15.56 33.03 5.37
C ALA A 72 14.74 33.70 6.47
N ARG A 73 15.26 34.76 7.11
CA ARG A 73 14.53 35.60 8.07
C ARG A 73 13.25 36.16 7.46
N ALA A 74 13.35 36.84 6.31
CA ALA A 74 12.18 37.39 5.63
C ALA A 74 11.19 36.31 5.19
N TRP A 75 11.68 35.12 4.82
CA TRP A 75 10.84 33.97 4.49
C TRP A 75 10.10 33.43 5.72
N LEU A 76 10.78 33.30 6.87
CA LEU A 76 10.19 32.87 8.14
C LEU A 76 9.17 33.88 8.66
N GLU A 77 9.48 35.17 8.59
CA GLU A 77 8.53 36.24 8.90
C GLU A 77 7.25 36.12 8.07
N GLY A 78 7.39 35.90 6.76
CA GLY A 78 6.26 35.69 5.86
C GLY A 78 5.43 34.43 6.15
N MET A 79 5.96 33.49 6.93
CA MET A 79 5.23 32.30 7.41
C MET A 79 4.65 32.47 8.82
N GLY A 80 4.87 33.62 9.47
CA GLY A 80 4.33 33.95 10.79
C GLY A 80 5.23 33.59 11.97
N PHE A 81 6.51 33.30 11.75
CA PHE A 81 7.47 33.14 12.84
C PHE A 81 7.82 34.50 13.46
N ASP A 82 7.99 34.55 14.79
CA ASP A 82 8.35 35.76 15.52
C ASP A 82 9.87 36.05 15.43
N VAL A 83 10.30 36.45 14.23
CA VAL A 83 11.72 36.72 13.92
C VAL A 83 12.28 37.97 14.61
N GLU A 84 11.41 38.85 15.11
CA GLU A 84 11.81 40.09 15.81
C GLU A 84 12.33 39.77 17.21
N ASN A 85 11.65 38.85 17.89
CA ASN A 85 12.01 38.40 19.24
C ASN A 85 13.01 37.24 19.27
N ALA A 86 13.71 37.00 18.14
CA ALA A 86 14.83 36.07 18.09
C ALA A 86 15.84 36.38 19.21
N ASP A 87 16.07 35.40 20.09
CA ASP A 87 17.01 35.47 21.19
C ASP A 87 18.42 35.34 20.58
N MET A 88 19.01 36.49 20.32
CA MET A 88 20.36 36.62 19.77
C MET A 88 21.06 37.79 20.44
N ASP A 89 22.38 37.67 20.59
CA ASP A 89 23.19 38.76 21.09
C ASP A 89 22.99 40.04 20.25
N PRO A 90 22.88 41.22 20.87
CA PRO A 90 22.84 42.47 20.13
C PRO A 90 24.20 42.77 19.51
N GLY A 91 24.20 43.08 18.22
CA GLY A 91 25.29 43.68 17.47
C GLY A 91 25.28 45.20 17.60
N THR A 92 26.01 45.86 16.69
CA THR A 92 25.98 47.32 16.58
C THR A 92 24.72 47.78 15.85
N ASP A 93 24.26 48.99 16.16
CA ASP A 93 23.09 49.63 15.53
C ASP A 93 21.78 48.81 15.58
N GLY A 94 21.63 47.95 16.59
CA GLY A 94 20.41 47.16 16.83
C GLY A 94 20.33 45.84 16.03
N LYS A 95 21.34 45.53 15.21
CA LYS A 95 21.42 44.27 14.44
C LYS A 95 21.65 43.07 15.37
N LYS A 96 21.35 41.86 14.90
CA LYS A 96 21.62 40.61 15.63
C LYS A 96 23.04 40.10 15.29
N ALA A 97 23.78 39.64 16.30
CA ALA A 97 25.17 39.24 16.16
C ALA A 97 25.37 37.73 16.01
N LEU A 98 26.19 37.32 15.05
CA LEU A 98 26.74 35.98 14.85
C LEU A 98 28.26 36.00 15.05
N ARG A 99 28.89 34.86 15.34
CA ARG A 99 30.33 34.79 15.67
C ARG A 99 31.06 33.71 14.87
N LEU A 100 32.21 34.05 14.26
CA LEU A 100 33.15 33.10 13.64
C LEU A 100 34.24 32.70 14.63
N GLN A 101 34.45 31.40 14.87
CA GLN A 101 35.45 30.90 15.82
C GLN A 101 36.59 30.14 15.12
N PHE A 102 37.83 30.51 15.47
CA PHE A 102 39.07 30.04 14.82
C PHE A 102 39.76 28.83 15.49
N ASP A 103 39.34 28.39 16.68
CA ASP A 103 40.12 27.40 17.45
C ASP A 103 39.23 26.35 18.16
N THR A 104 39.54 25.08 17.90
CA THR A 104 38.94 23.88 18.51
C THR A 104 39.65 23.44 19.81
N ALA A 105 40.84 23.97 20.13
CA ALA A 105 41.73 23.40 21.16
C ALA A 105 41.72 24.11 22.53
N ILE A 106 41.12 25.30 22.68
CA ILE A 106 41.19 26.06 23.95
C ILE A 106 39.79 26.49 24.42
N HIS A 107 39.16 25.59 25.15
CA HIS A 107 38.11 25.96 26.10
C HIS A 107 38.74 26.58 27.36
N GLU A 108 38.14 27.68 27.83
CA GLU A 108 38.36 28.34 29.13
C GLU A 108 39.63 29.24 29.31
N ARG A 109 39.45 30.48 29.80
CA ARG A 109 39.96 30.99 31.11
C ARG A 109 40.24 32.49 31.26
N ARG A 110 40.15 33.38 30.27
CA ARG A 110 40.51 34.81 30.51
C ARG A 110 39.63 35.82 29.79
N CYS A 111 38.43 36.05 30.31
CA CYS A 111 37.51 37.10 29.85
C CYS A 111 37.40 38.22 30.88
N THR A 112 38.37 39.14 30.94
CA THR A 112 38.31 40.30 31.86
C THR A 112 38.08 41.64 31.18
N GLY A 113 38.08 41.71 29.83
CA GLY A 113 37.91 42.97 29.08
C GLY A 113 36.60 43.11 28.29
N MET A 114 35.93 42.01 27.90
CA MET A 114 34.67 42.00 27.13
C MET A 114 33.59 41.16 27.83
N ALA A 115 33.62 41.11 29.16
CA ALA A 115 32.91 40.15 30.00
C ALA A 115 31.37 40.08 29.80
N ALA A 116 30.72 41.11 29.26
CA ALA A 116 29.28 41.06 28.95
C ALA A 116 28.98 40.25 27.68
N ALA A 117 29.90 40.20 26.71
CA ALA A 117 29.77 39.40 25.49
C ALA A 117 30.27 37.95 25.68
N CYS A 118 30.91 37.64 26.81
CA CYS A 118 31.67 36.41 27.05
C CYS A 118 30.95 35.32 27.87
N ARG A 119 29.69 35.03 27.58
CA ARG A 119 29.06 33.75 28.01
C ARG A 119 29.00 32.76 26.85
N THR A 120 28.73 31.49 27.11
CA THR A 120 29.25 30.38 26.31
C THR A 120 28.11 29.72 25.55
N LEU A 121 28.28 29.45 24.27
CA LEU A 121 27.52 28.37 23.64
C LEU A 121 28.22 27.05 23.87
N SER A 122 27.53 26.18 24.61
CA SER A 122 27.39 24.80 24.15
C SER A 122 26.58 24.81 22.86
N VAL A 123 26.76 23.80 22.00
CA VAL A 123 25.88 23.48 20.84
C VAL A 123 24.39 23.35 21.25
N LEU A 124 24.12 23.41 22.55
CA LEU A 124 22.86 23.09 23.17
C LEU A 124 22.33 24.15 24.15
N ASN A 125 22.83 25.41 24.29
CA ASN A 125 22.34 26.22 25.42
C ASN A 125 22.25 27.77 25.46
N GLU A 126 22.72 28.58 24.50
CA GLU A 126 22.68 30.06 24.71
C GLU A 126 22.60 30.91 23.42
N SER A 127 21.57 30.75 22.57
CA SER A 127 21.04 31.86 21.75
C SER A 127 22.05 32.62 20.88
N ARG A 128 23.03 31.90 20.34
CA ARG A 128 24.15 32.45 19.56
C ARG A 128 24.40 31.46 18.43
N VAL A 129 24.97 31.93 17.32
CA VAL A 129 25.41 31.05 16.21
C VAL A 129 26.92 31.17 16.08
N ILE A 130 27.64 30.06 16.34
CA ILE A 130 29.10 29.97 16.20
C ILE A 130 29.45 29.14 14.96
N LEU A 131 30.34 29.68 14.14
CA LEU A 131 30.77 29.07 12.88
C LEU A 131 32.26 28.70 12.94
N PRO A 132 32.65 27.42 12.82
CA PRO A 132 34.04 27.02 12.64
C PRO A 132 34.58 27.58 11.33
N VAL A 133 35.80 28.09 11.35
CA VAL A 133 36.44 28.71 10.16
C VAL A 133 36.65 27.73 9.00
N GLU A 134 36.78 26.45 9.33
CA GLU A 134 36.96 25.34 8.39
C GLU A 134 35.68 25.02 7.60
N ASP A 135 34.50 25.40 8.13
CA ASP A 135 33.19 25.08 7.55
C ASP A 135 32.57 26.27 6.79
N VAL A 136 33.23 27.43 6.77
CA VAL A 136 32.69 28.68 6.19
C VAL A 136 32.30 28.53 4.72
N ASP A 137 32.99 27.68 3.96
CA ASP A 137 32.67 27.42 2.56
C ASP A 137 31.42 26.51 2.40
N GLN A 138 31.15 25.63 3.37
CA GLN A 138 29.96 24.75 3.40
C GLN A 138 28.69 25.51 3.83
N LEU A 139 28.86 26.64 4.55
CA LEU A 139 27.76 27.53 4.96
C LEU A 139 27.11 28.30 3.81
N ALA A 140 27.73 28.30 2.62
CA ALA A 140 27.17 28.96 1.44
C ALA A 140 25.82 28.36 1.00
N ASP A 141 25.51 27.13 1.42
CA ASP A 141 24.22 26.46 1.17
C ASP A 141 23.13 26.88 2.17
N GLY A 142 23.48 27.59 3.26
CA GLY A 142 22.57 28.24 4.20
C GLY A 142 21.77 27.33 5.14
N GLY A 143 21.65 26.03 4.86
CA GLY A 143 20.80 25.10 5.62
C GLY A 143 21.10 25.00 7.11
N THR A 144 22.36 24.73 7.47
CA THR A 144 22.82 24.68 8.86
C THR A 144 22.63 26.03 9.55
N LEU A 145 22.94 27.13 8.86
CA LEU A 145 22.77 28.47 9.40
C LEU A 145 21.30 28.80 9.71
N VAL A 146 20.39 28.36 8.85
CA VAL A 146 18.95 28.50 9.07
C VAL A 146 18.46 27.61 10.21
N HIS A 147 18.92 26.36 10.29
CA HIS A 147 18.62 25.45 11.41
C HIS A 147 19.00 26.10 12.76
N GLU A 148 20.24 26.58 12.89
CA GLU A 148 20.71 27.25 14.11
C GLU A 148 19.93 28.54 14.39
N TYR A 149 19.57 29.30 13.35
CA TYR A 149 18.73 30.48 13.52
C TYR A 149 17.34 30.14 14.07
N VAL A 150 16.73 29.03 13.66
CA VAL A 150 15.44 28.60 14.23
C VAL A 150 15.55 28.33 15.73
N HIS A 151 16.67 27.80 16.21
CA HIS A 151 16.87 27.62 17.65
C HIS A 151 16.87 28.95 18.43
N THR A 152 17.18 30.07 17.79
CA THR A 152 17.06 31.41 18.40
C THR A 152 15.62 31.89 18.53
N LEU A 153 14.68 31.26 17.82
CA LEU A 153 13.24 31.53 17.89
C LEU A 153 12.55 30.66 18.95
N GLN A 154 13.27 29.69 19.54
CA GLN A 154 12.75 28.72 20.50
C GLN A 154 13.25 29.07 21.92
N PRO A 155 12.51 28.68 22.98
CA PRO A 155 12.98 28.84 24.35
C PRO A 155 14.23 27.99 24.63
N SER A 156 15.04 28.40 25.62
CA SER A 156 16.28 27.71 26.02
C SER A 156 16.09 26.21 26.27
N ARG A 157 17.11 25.41 25.93
CA ARG A 157 17.05 23.94 25.75
C ARG A 157 17.21 23.10 27.02
N ASP A 158 17.32 23.72 28.20
CA ASP A 158 17.59 23.03 29.49
C ASP A 158 16.47 22.07 29.95
N ASP A 159 15.38 21.92 29.20
CA ASP A 159 14.24 21.07 29.54
C ASP A 159 14.19 19.80 28.66
N GLU A 160 14.70 18.68 29.21
CA GLU A 160 14.96 17.39 28.54
C GLU A 160 13.75 16.79 27.78
N GLY A 161 12.51 17.13 28.13
CA GLY A 161 11.30 16.47 27.61
C GLY A 161 10.81 16.88 26.22
N VAL A 162 11.31 17.97 25.62
CA VAL A 162 10.87 18.46 24.29
C VAL A 162 12.03 18.81 23.34
N HIS A 163 13.27 18.45 23.70
CA HIS A 163 14.48 18.78 22.94
C HIS A 163 14.47 18.26 21.48
N TRP A 164 14.34 16.95 21.29
CA TRP A 164 13.14 16.45 20.64
C TRP A 164 12.54 17.18 19.42
N LEU A 165 11.46 17.86 19.77
CA LEU A 165 10.57 18.61 18.91
C LEU A 165 11.29 19.85 18.37
N ASN A 166 12.10 20.50 19.19
CA ASN A 166 12.86 21.69 18.79
C ASN A 166 13.85 21.37 17.65
N GLU A 167 14.58 20.26 17.77
CA GLU A 167 15.48 19.75 16.73
C GLU A 167 14.74 19.30 15.47
N MET A 168 13.62 18.61 15.61
CA MET A 168 12.77 18.25 14.48
C MET A 168 12.32 19.49 13.69
N VAL A 169 11.87 20.53 14.39
CA VAL A 169 11.41 21.80 13.79
C VAL A 169 12.55 22.53 13.08
N ALA A 170 13.68 22.73 13.76
CA ALA A 170 14.84 23.42 13.20
C ALA A 170 15.39 22.68 11.97
N THR A 171 15.47 21.35 12.04
CA THR A 171 15.94 20.50 10.93
C THR A 171 14.97 20.51 9.76
N ALA A 172 13.66 20.51 10.01
CA ALA A 172 12.65 20.62 8.95
C ALA A 172 12.79 21.93 8.18
N ILE A 173 12.88 23.05 8.90
CA ILE A 173 12.99 24.37 8.30
C ILE A 173 14.31 24.52 7.52
N GLY A 174 15.43 24.11 8.11
CA GLY A 174 16.73 24.12 7.43
C GLY A 174 16.73 23.26 6.16
N SER A 175 16.10 22.08 6.21
CA SER A 175 15.99 21.17 5.05
C SER A 175 15.13 21.75 3.93
N VAL A 176 13.97 22.34 4.26
CA VAL A 176 13.11 23.02 3.28
C VAL A 176 13.84 24.18 2.61
N TRP A 177 14.56 24.98 3.40
CA TRP A 177 15.33 26.12 2.88
C TRP A 177 16.33 25.70 1.80
N VAL A 178 17.14 24.68 2.10
CA VAL A 178 18.13 24.14 1.14
C VAL A 178 17.45 23.59 -0.10
N ARG A 179 16.37 22.82 0.07
CA ARG A 179 15.61 22.23 -1.05
C ARG A 179 15.08 23.31 -1.98
N LYS A 180 14.56 24.41 -1.44
CA LYS A 180 14.04 25.56 -2.20
C LYS A 180 15.12 26.27 -3.01
N ARG A 181 16.35 26.33 -2.50
CA ARG A 181 17.47 27.04 -3.13
C ARG A 181 18.24 26.21 -4.14
N THR A 182 18.48 24.94 -3.82
CA THR A 182 19.42 24.07 -4.56
C THR A 182 18.71 23.02 -5.41
N GLY A 183 17.42 22.75 -5.15
CA GLY A 183 16.71 21.61 -5.70
C GLY A 183 17.22 20.24 -5.20
N ARG A 184 18.17 20.23 -4.27
CA ARG A 184 18.78 19.02 -3.67
C ARG A 184 18.42 18.94 -2.18
N SER A 185 18.31 17.72 -1.66
CA SER A 185 18.08 17.44 -0.24
C SER A 185 19.39 16.97 0.43
N ALA A 186 20.46 17.77 0.33
CA ALA A 186 21.82 17.29 0.59
C ALA A 186 22.26 17.33 2.06
N VAL A 187 21.61 18.12 2.94
CA VAL A 187 22.06 18.28 4.34
C VAL A 187 21.58 17.10 5.21
N TYR A 188 20.37 16.62 4.97
CA TYR A 188 19.80 15.45 5.65
C TYR A 188 19.08 14.63 4.57
N GLU A 189 19.75 13.66 3.94
CA GLU A 189 19.06 12.78 2.98
C GLU A 189 18.04 11.88 3.71
N PRO A 190 16.96 11.40 3.05
CA PRO A 190 15.96 10.51 3.63
C PRO A 190 16.47 9.15 4.15
N LYS A 191 17.79 8.94 4.20
CA LYS A 191 18.47 7.77 4.78
C LYS A 191 18.07 7.50 6.24
N TYR A 192 17.41 8.46 6.90
CA TYR A 192 16.88 8.37 8.26
C TYR A 192 15.48 7.73 8.36
N SER A 193 14.86 7.28 7.25
CA SER A 193 13.52 6.67 7.26
C SER A 193 13.40 5.31 7.99
N MET A 194 14.46 4.85 8.66
CA MET A 194 14.45 3.66 9.52
C MET A 194 14.30 3.95 11.00
N VAL A 195 14.39 5.21 11.44
CA VAL A 195 14.10 5.57 12.85
C VAL A 195 12.65 5.23 13.25
N LEU A 196 11.79 4.90 12.27
CA LEU A 196 10.40 4.51 12.50
C LEU A 196 10.25 3.14 13.18
N ASP A 197 11.29 2.31 13.29
CA ASP A 197 11.25 1.09 14.11
C ASP A 197 11.56 1.34 15.60
N ARG A 198 12.01 2.56 15.93
CA ARG A 198 12.18 3.08 17.29
C ARG A 198 11.07 4.04 17.64
N GLU A 199 10.97 4.37 18.93
CA GLU A 199 10.00 5.34 19.40
C GLU A 199 10.20 6.68 18.71
N PHE A 200 9.12 7.25 18.20
CA PHE A 200 9.13 8.57 17.59
C PHE A 200 9.63 9.68 18.53
N TRP A 201 9.87 9.44 19.83
CA TRP A 201 10.42 10.42 20.77
C TRP A 201 11.63 9.92 21.57
N ASP A 202 12.27 8.78 21.17
CA ASP A 202 13.33 8.03 21.88
C ASP A 202 14.34 8.83 22.73
N GLY A 203 14.76 10.04 22.31
CA GLY A 203 15.48 11.00 23.17
C GLY A 203 16.90 10.58 23.60
N GLN A 204 17.31 9.33 23.37
CA GLN A 204 18.61 8.79 23.78
C GLN A 204 19.60 8.73 22.60
N ASP A 205 19.12 8.44 21.38
CA ASP A 205 19.99 8.20 20.21
C ASP A 205 19.84 9.20 19.04
N ASP A 206 18.70 9.90 18.95
CA ASP A 206 18.45 10.92 17.94
C ASP A 206 17.61 12.07 18.55
N PRO A 207 18.21 13.26 18.75
CA PRO A 207 17.53 14.37 19.41
C PRO A 207 16.42 14.99 18.54
N GLY A 208 16.16 14.50 17.32
CA GLY A 208 15.04 14.96 16.48
C GLY A 208 15.36 15.02 14.97
N TYR A 209 16.62 14.80 14.59
CA TYR A 209 17.13 14.87 13.22
C TYR A 209 16.59 13.76 12.31
N GLY A 210 16.09 12.64 12.83
CA GLY A 210 15.47 11.61 12.00
C GLY A 210 14.01 11.88 11.65
N LYS A 211 13.41 12.91 12.25
CA LYS A 211 11.95 13.11 12.30
C LYS A 211 11.48 14.32 11.50
N TRP A 212 12.40 15.14 10.99
CA TRP A 212 12.02 16.35 10.24
C TRP A 212 11.21 16.05 8.97
N ASP A 213 11.43 14.92 8.29
CA ASP A 213 10.67 14.60 7.08
C ASP A 213 9.21 14.28 7.38
N TYR A 214 8.93 13.76 8.59
CA TYR A 214 7.57 13.65 9.10
C TYR A 214 6.92 15.04 9.22
N ALA A 215 7.61 16.01 9.82
CA ALA A 215 7.09 17.36 9.97
C ALA A 215 6.80 18.03 8.62
N ILE A 216 7.74 17.94 7.67
CA ILE A 216 7.54 18.46 6.31
C ILE A 216 6.38 17.74 5.61
N SER A 217 6.35 16.41 5.68
CA SER A 217 5.32 15.60 5.03
C SER A 217 3.93 15.86 5.62
N LEU A 218 3.82 16.03 6.94
CA LEU A 218 2.60 16.42 7.61
C LEU A 218 2.16 17.82 7.18
N GLY A 219 3.09 18.78 7.19
CA GLY A 219 2.80 20.14 6.72
C GLY A 219 2.31 20.18 5.29
N GLN A 220 2.87 19.35 4.39
CA GLN A 220 2.39 19.21 3.02
C GLN A 220 0.96 18.64 2.96
N GLU A 221 0.66 17.62 3.76
CA GLU A 221 -0.68 17.00 3.83
C GLU A 221 -1.74 18.03 4.25
N ILE A 222 -1.44 18.88 5.23
CA ILE A 222 -2.37 19.89 5.76
C ILE A 222 -2.35 21.22 4.98
N GLY A 223 -1.62 21.28 3.86
CA GLY A 223 -1.55 22.47 3.01
C GLY A 223 -0.76 23.64 3.62
N SER A 224 0.13 23.37 4.57
CA SER A 224 1.04 24.36 5.14
C SER A 224 1.98 24.90 4.07
N GLN A 225 2.18 26.22 4.05
CA GLN A 225 3.15 26.86 3.15
C GLN A 225 4.54 26.25 3.33
N ASP A 226 5.14 25.86 2.19
CA ASP A 226 6.43 25.16 2.06
C ASP A 226 6.57 23.90 2.95
N GLY A 227 5.46 23.38 3.50
CA GLY A 227 5.42 22.24 4.41
C GLY A 227 5.85 22.53 5.86
N VAL A 228 6.15 23.78 6.23
CA VAL A 228 6.70 24.11 7.57
C VAL A 228 6.06 25.32 8.26
N ALA A 229 5.27 26.14 7.58
CA ALA A 229 4.63 27.30 8.20
C ALA A 229 3.76 26.97 9.43
N TYR A 230 3.10 25.81 9.46
CA TYR A 230 2.32 25.37 10.62
C TYR A 230 3.16 25.22 11.91
N LEU A 231 4.49 25.08 11.80
CA LEU A 231 5.40 25.01 12.95
C LEU A 231 5.58 26.36 13.65
N ALA A 232 5.15 27.47 13.03
CA ALA A 232 5.18 28.81 13.63
C ALA A 232 4.15 28.99 14.76
N GLN A 233 3.23 28.05 14.94
CA GLN A 233 2.24 28.10 16.01
C GLN A 233 2.95 28.15 17.37
N ASP A 234 2.54 29.10 18.22
CA ASP A 234 3.17 29.37 19.53
C ASP A 234 3.33 28.11 20.39
N ARG A 235 2.31 27.25 20.45
CA ARG A 235 2.37 25.99 21.22
C ARG A 235 3.40 24.99 20.71
N ILE A 236 3.83 25.08 19.44
CA ILE A 236 4.84 24.20 18.84
C ILE A 236 6.22 24.82 19.01
N ILE A 237 6.41 26.07 18.54
CA ILE A 237 7.73 26.73 18.57
C ILE A 237 8.19 27.06 20.00
N ASN A 238 7.25 27.32 20.91
CA ASN A 238 7.51 27.60 22.32
C ASN A 238 7.11 26.44 23.25
N ALA A 239 7.09 25.19 22.75
CA ALA A 239 6.69 24.02 23.53
C ALA A 239 7.46 23.88 24.87
N ALA A 240 8.74 24.27 24.89
CA ALA A 240 9.57 24.25 26.10
C ALA A 240 9.10 25.25 27.18
N ALA A 241 8.33 26.29 26.85
CA ALA A 241 7.78 27.20 27.86
C ALA A 241 6.64 26.56 28.67
N ASP A 242 5.99 25.52 28.15
CA ASP A 242 4.88 24.83 28.82
C ASP A 242 5.39 23.75 29.79
N ALA A 243 5.15 23.96 31.08
CA ALA A 243 5.54 23.02 32.14
C ALA A 243 4.91 21.63 31.98
N ALA A 244 3.73 21.50 31.37
CA ALA A 244 3.06 20.22 31.17
C ALA A 244 3.70 19.40 30.04
N LEU A 245 4.34 20.05 29.07
CA LEU A 245 5.02 19.37 27.96
C LEU A 245 6.43 18.92 28.34
N ARG A 246 7.10 19.68 29.22
CA ARG A 246 8.45 19.41 29.70
C ARG A 246 8.62 18.10 30.46
N SER A 247 7.54 17.52 31.00
CA SER A 247 7.57 16.22 31.67
C SER A 247 7.55 15.02 30.69
N GLY A 248 7.99 15.20 29.44
CA GLY A 248 8.02 14.16 28.40
C GLY A 248 6.75 14.03 27.56
N ASN A 249 5.82 14.99 27.67
CA ASN A 249 4.51 14.91 27.02
C ASN A 249 4.44 15.66 25.68
N GLY A 250 5.57 15.96 25.04
CA GLY A 250 5.62 16.67 23.76
C GLY A 250 4.78 16.00 22.66
N MET A 251 4.58 14.68 22.75
CA MET A 251 3.70 13.93 21.84
C MET A 251 2.25 14.44 21.85
N THR A 252 1.71 14.93 22.97
CA THR A 252 0.32 15.45 23.01
C THR A 252 0.07 16.57 22.01
N LEU A 253 1.07 17.39 21.68
CA LEU A 253 0.92 18.43 20.66
C LEU A 253 0.59 17.85 19.29
N LEU A 254 1.18 16.70 18.96
CA LEU A 254 0.92 16.02 17.69
C LEU A 254 -0.43 15.29 17.69
N TYR A 255 -1.08 15.10 18.84
CA TYR A 255 -2.44 14.56 18.95
C TYR A 255 -3.51 15.66 19.01
N ASP A 256 -3.12 16.93 19.03
CA ASP A 256 -4.06 18.06 19.05
C ASP A 256 -4.58 18.35 17.63
N ASP A 257 -5.84 17.98 17.39
CA ASP A 257 -6.53 18.12 16.11
C ASP A 257 -6.52 19.56 15.56
N ALA A 258 -6.65 20.55 16.45
CA ALA A 258 -6.69 21.95 16.07
C ALA A 258 -5.29 22.44 15.66
N LEU A 259 -4.24 22.00 16.34
CA LEU A 259 -2.85 22.34 15.98
C LEU A 259 -2.39 21.64 14.71
N MET A 260 -2.81 20.38 14.52
CA MET A 260 -2.38 19.52 13.41
C MET A 260 -3.33 19.57 12.20
N GLY A 261 -4.30 20.50 12.17
CA GLY A 261 -5.17 20.71 11.02
C GLY A 261 -5.96 19.47 10.59
N GLY A 262 -6.37 18.61 11.53
CA GLY A 262 -7.08 17.36 11.23
C GLY A 262 -6.21 16.13 10.97
N ALA A 263 -4.88 16.28 10.90
CA ALA A 263 -3.94 15.19 10.64
C ALA A 263 -3.06 14.89 11.85
N THR A 264 -3.70 14.47 12.95
CA THR A 264 -3.02 14.08 14.19
C THR A 264 -2.02 12.93 14.00
N PHE A 265 -1.13 12.74 14.98
CA PHE A 265 -0.06 11.75 14.91
C PHE A 265 -0.57 10.34 14.65
N ASP A 266 -1.58 9.89 15.39
CA ASP A 266 -2.18 8.56 15.24
C ASP A 266 -2.82 8.33 13.87
N THR A 267 -3.32 9.38 13.23
CA THR A 267 -3.94 9.28 11.91
C THR A 267 -2.93 9.38 10.77
N PHE A 268 -1.92 10.23 10.92
CA PHE A 268 -0.90 10.47 9.90
C PHE A 268 0.27 9.50 9.98
N PHE A 269 0.72 9.10 11.17
CA PHE A 269 1.89 8.23 11.35
C PHE A 269 1.79 6.91 10.57
N PRO A 270 0.67 6.17 10.58
CA PRO A 270 0.55 4.97 9.75
C PRO A 270 0.68 5.27 8.25
N ARG A 271 0.11 6.39 7.77
CA ARG A 271 0.25 6.82 6.36
C ARG A 271 1.68 7.23 6.03
N TYR A 272 2.34 7.92 6.95
CA TYR A 272 3.74 8.30 6.84
C TYR A 272 4.61 7.06 6.73
N VAL A 273 4.49 6.11 7.66
CA VAL A 273 5.21 4.83 7.62
C VAL A 273 4.93 4.09 6.31
N ALA A 274 3.67 4.07 5.86
CA ALA A 274 3.30 3.46 4.58
C ALA A 274 3.95 4.14 3.37
N ARG A 275 4.45 5.37 3.42
CA ARG A 275 5.18 5.95 2.28
C ARG A 275 6.61 5.43 2.14
N PHE A 276 7.19 4.90 3.20
CA PHE A 276 8.56 4.40 3.21
C PHE A 276 8.59 2.90 3.04
N ASN A 277 9.69 2.34 2.55
CA ASN A 277 9.90 0.91 2.48
C ASN A 277 11.38 0.59 2.55
N ASN A 278 11.79 -0.11 3.60
CA ASN A 278 13.21 -0.35 3.85
C ASN A 278 13.52 -1.83 3.63
N VAL A 279 14.14 -2.15 2.49
CA VAL A 279 14.94 -3.36 2.34
C VAL A 279 16.19 -2.99 1.55
N GLU A 280 17.31 -2.76 2.24
CA GLU A 280 18.62 -2.69 1.59
C GLU A 280 19.30 -4.06 1.71
N LYS A 281 19.57 -4.68 0.55
CA LYS A 281 20.18 -6.01 0.48
C LYS A 281 21.71 -5.99 0.38
N ASP A 282 22.33 -4.82 0.13
CA ASP A 282 23.79 -4.64 0.10
C ASP A 282 24.14 -3.18 -0.24
N ILE A 283 24.79 -2.45 0.66
CA ILE A 283 25.71 -1.36 0.28
C ILE A 283 26.90 -1.39 1.25
N ALA A 284 28.07 -1.72 0.70
CA ALA A 284 29.37 -1.76 1.34
C ALA A 284 29.81 -0.41 1.95
N GLN A 285 29.23 -0.03 3.10
CA GLN A 285 29.78 0.96 4.02
C GLN A 285 29.79 0.40 5.45
N GLN A 286 30.48 -0.74 5.61
CA GLN A 286 30.93 -1.20 6.91
C GLN A 286 31.88 -0.15 7.50
N ASP A 287 31.60 0.31 8.73
CA ASP A 287 32.66 0.89 9.55
C ASP A 287 33.70 -0.20 9.91
N ARG A 288 34.82 0.18 10.51
CA ARG A 288 35.91 -0.75 10.91
C ARG A 288 35.49 -1.83 11.94
N THR A 289 34.24 -1.84 12.39
CA THR A 289 33.62 -2.84 13.28
C THR A 289 32.46 -3.60 12.64
N GLY A 290 32.08 -3.29 11.39
CA GLY A 290 31.08 -4.04 10.61
C GLY A 290 29.63 -3.75 10.98
N LYS A 291 29.31 -2.66 11.67
CA LYS A 291 27.92 -2.26 12.01
C LYS A 291 27.50 -0.99 11.27
N TYR A 292 26.31 -1.02 10.67
CA TYR A 292 25.65 0.15 10.09
C TYR A 292 24.85 0.85 11.22
N PHE A 293 25.15 2.12 11.50
CA PHE A 293 24.63 2.84 12.69
C PHE A 293 23.14 3.22 12.64
N TYR A 294 22.45 3.07 11.50
CA TYR A 294 21.13 3.71 11.28
C TYR A 294 20.00 2.77 10.84
N TYR A 295 20.20 1.45 10.93
CA TYR A 295 19.23 0.42 10.50
C TYR A 295 18.84 -0.40 11.74
N GLY A 296 17.54 -0.56 12.02
CA GLY A 296 17.09 -1.62 12.94
C GLY A 296 16.99 -2.98 12.25
N ASP A 297 16.95 -4.04 13.04
CA ASP A 297 16.87 -5.41 12.56
C ASP A 297 15.47 -5.70 11.98
N ILE A 298 15.39 -6.08 10.70
CA ILE A 298 14.14 -6.54 10.09
C ILE A 298 13.92 -8.01 10.42
N ALA A 299 12.84 -8.31 11.14
CA ALA A 299 12.47 -9.69 11.45
C ALA A 299 12.12 -10.44 10.15
N ARG A 300 12.77 -11.58 9.92
CA ARG A 300 12.52 -12.43 8.73
C ARG A 300 11.81 -13.72 9.14
N HIS A 301 10.61 -13.91 8.62
CA HIS A 301 9.79 -15.08 8.91
C HIS A 301 9.39 -15.78 7.62
N ALA A 302 9.91 -16.99 7.40
CA ALA A 302 9.56 -17.77 6.22
C ALA A 302 8.12 -18.29 6.32
N VAL A 303 7.37 -18.13 5.24
CA VAL A 303 6.03 -18.69 5.05
C VAL A 303 6.17 -19.83 4.04
N GLU A 304 5.93 -21.06 4.51
CA GLU A 304 6.11 -22.28 3.69
C GLU A 304 4.76 -22.91 3.37
N VAL A 305 4.23 -22.60 2.18
CA VAL A 305 3.00 -23.21 1.67
C VAL A 305 3.34 -24.54 1.01
N THR A 306 3.09 -25.63 1.74
CA THR A 306 3.44 -27.00 1.30
C THR A 306 2.49 -27.59 0.27
N SER A 307 1.29 -27.02 0.13
CA SER A 307 0.29 -27.43 -0.85
C SER A 307 -0.62 -26.26 -1.21
N THR A 308 -0.97 -26.17 -2.49
CA THR A 308 -1.91 -25.18 -3.03
C THR A 308 -3.39 -25.54 -2.82
N THR A 309 -3.69 -26.76 -2.36
CA THR A 309 -5.07 -27.30 -2.28
C THR A 309 -5.66 -27.30 -0.87
N PHE A 310 -4.88 -26.94 0.14
CA PHE A 310 -5.33 -26.86 1.54
C PHE A 310 -5.04 -25.49 2.13
N THR A 311 -5.75 -25.15 3.22
CA THR A 311 -5.44 -23.96 3.99
C THR A 311 -4.13 -24.16 4.76
N HIS A 312 -3.21 -23.23 4.61
CA HIS A 312 -1.97 -23.14 5.40
C HIS A 312 -2.03 -21.95 6.36
N GLU A 313 -1.46 -22.08 7.55
CA GLU A 313 -1.43 -21.03 8.57
C GLU A 313 -0.07 -21.00 9.27
N ASP A 314 0.56 -19.83 9.29
CA ASP A 314 1.74 -19.51 10.10
C ASP A 314 1.40 -18.40 11.08
N ARG A 315 2.09 -18.39 12.23
CA ARG A 315 1.93 -17.40 13.30
C ARG A 315 3.28 -16.93 13.80
N PHE A 316 3.47 -15.61 13.81
CA PHE A 316 4.72 -14.99 14.23
C PHE A 316 4.45 -13.99 15.35
N ALA A 317 5.04 -14.21 16.52
CA ALA A 317 4.96 -13.25 17.61
C ALA A 317 5.83 -12.02 17.29
N GLY A 318 5.30 -10.84 17.56
CA GLY A 318 5.98 -9.56 17.41
C GLY A 318 5.66 -8.64 18.58
N LYS A 319 6.44 -7.55 18.68
CA LYS A 319 6.23 -6.50 19.67
C LYS A 319 6.49 -5.15 19.03
N ALA A 320 5.48 -4.30 19.03
CA ALA A 320 5.61 -2.94 18.53
C ALA A 320 5.84 -1.99 19.70
N ILE A 321 6.98 -1.30 19.66
CA ILE A 321 7.34 -0.29 20.65
C ILE A 321 6.40 0.92 20.50
N ALA A 322 6.14 1.65 21.58
CA ALA A 322 5.28 2.83 21.56
C ALA A 322 5.76 3.85 20.51
N PHE A 323 4.84 4.32 19.66
CA PHE A 323 5.13 5.29 18.59
C PHE A 323 6.19 4.81 17.58
N ALA A 324 6.24 3.50 17.35
CA ALA A 324 7.15 2.86 16.42
C ALA A 324 6.40 1.89 15.50
N ALA A 325 7.09 1.36 14.49
CA ALA A 325 6.58 0.36 13.57
C ALA A 325 7.50 -0.87 13.59
N HIS A 326 6.96 -2.01 14.01
CA HIS A 326 7.69 -3.28 14.01
C HIS A 326 7.83 -3.81 12.57
N PRO A 327 9.04 -3.90 12.00
CA PRO A 327 9.24 -4.31 10.61
C PRO A 327 9.40 -5.82 10.47
N MET A 328 8.69 -6.43 9.52
CA MET A 328 8.74 -7.86 9.22
C MET A 328 8.84 -8.07 7.71
N LEU A 329 9.78 -8.90 7.28
CA LEU A 329 9.85 -9.41 5.90
C LEU A 329 9.39 -10.86 5.89
N LEU A 330 8.48 -11.19 4.98
CA LEU A 330 7.89 -12.52 4.88
C LEU A 330 8.34 -13.25 3.60
N PRO A 331 9.54 -13.87 3.57
CA PRO A 331 9.93 -14.80 2.50
C PRO A 331 8.87 -15.86 2.26
N LEU A 332 8.60 -16.18 1.00
CA LEU A 332 7.55 -17.10 0.61
C LEU A 332 8.18 -18.26 -0.15
N LYS A 333 7.77 -19.47 0.23
CA LYS A 333 8.05 -20.68 -0.54
C LYS A 333 6.74 -21.42 -0.75
N VAL A 334 6.29 -21.51 -1.99
CA VAL A 334 5.13 -22.32 -2.38
C VAL A 334 5.63 -23.57 -3.07
N THR A 335 5.14 -24.73 -2.63
CA THR A 335 5.33 -26.00 -3.33
C THR A 335 4.01 -26.30 -4.06
N PRO A 336 3.95 -26.16 -5.40
CA PRO A 336 2.75 -26.51 -6.15
C PRO A 336 2.41 -27.99 -5.96
N THR A 337 1.13 -28.31 -5.90
CA THR A 337 0.70 -29.70 -5.91
C THR A 337 1.02 -30.32 -7.28
N PRO A 338 1.73 -31.46 -7.36
CA PRO A 338 2.00 -32.11 -8.64
C PRO A 338 0.72 -32.42 -9.40
N ASP A 339 0.78 -32.40 -10.74
CA ASP A 339 -0.31 -32.80 -11.64
C ASP A 339 -1.62 -32.00 -11.52
N THR A 340 -1.61 -30.86 -10.82
CA THR A 340 -2.77 -29.98 -10.66
C THR A 340 -2.75 -28.92 -11.78
N PRO A 341 -3.88 -28.67 -12.49
CA PRO A 341 -3.88 -27.67 -13.56
C PRO A 341 -3.58 -26.27 -13.00
N PRO A 342 -2.90 -25.40 -13.76
CA PRO A 342 -2.50 -24.07 -13.27
C PRO A 342 -3.65 -23.23 -12.70
N SER A 343 -4.86 -23.39 -13.25
CA SER A 343 -6.10 -22.73 -12.82
C SER A 343 -6.52 -23.06 -11.38
N GLU A 344 -6.06 -24.18 -10.83
CA GLU A 344 -6.36 -24.63 -9.47
C GLU A 344 -5.27 -24.22 -8.45
N ASN A 345 -4.18 -23.61 -8.91
CA ASN A 345 -3.07 -23.16 -8.06
C ASN A 345 -3.16 -21.67 -7.72
N ILE A 346 -4.36 -21.09 -7.63
CA ILE A 346 -4.56 -19.70 -7.19
C ILE A 346 -4.82 -19.69 -5.69
N LEU A 347 -4.08 -18.85 -4.96
CA LEU A 347 -4.19 -18.76 -3.50
C LEU A 347 -4.66 -17.37 -3.08
N LEU A 348 -5.52 -17.30 -2.07
CA LEU A 348 -5.72 -16.07 -1.31
C LEU A 348 -4.80 -16.09 -0.11
N ALA A 349 -3.84 -15.17 -0.05
CA ALA A 349 -3.09 -14.85 1.15
C ALA A 349 -3.86 -13.81 1.99
N THR A 350 -3.92 -14.06 3.30
CA THR A 350 -4.45 -13.14 4.30
C THR A 350 -3.38 -12.95 5.37
N VAL A 351 -3.00 -11.70 5.62
CA VAL A 351 -2.09 -11.33 6.69
C VAL A 351 -2.88 -10.50 7.69
N GLU A 352 -2.89 -10.94 8.95
CA GLU A 352 -3.73 -10.39 10.00
C GLU A 352 -2.95 -10.25 11.30
N VAL A 353 -3.10 -9.12 11.98
CA VAL A 353 -2.63 -8.96 13.37
C VAL A 353 -3.71 -9.52 14.29
N THR A 354 -3.34 -10.53 15.07
CA THR A 354 -4.17 -11.25 16.03
C THR A 354 -3.53 -11.18 17.41
N GLU A 355 -4.30 -11.47 18.46
CA GLU A 355 -3.78 -11.58 19.84
C GLU A 355 -2.96 -10.35 20.27
N ALA A 356 -3.40 -9.15 19.86
CA ALA A 356 -2.78 -7.90 20.25
C ALA A 356 -3.21 -7.49 21.67
N ASP A 357 -2.28 -6.98 22.47
CA ASP A 357 -2.56 -6.48 23.83
C ASP A 357 -3.54 -5.29 23.78
N ASP A 358 -3.37 -4.41 22.79
CA ASP A 358 -4.29 -3.32 22.46
C ASP A 358 -4.45 -3.18 20.93
N PRO A 359 -5.46 -3.81 20.31
CA PRO A 359 -5.62 -3.78 18.85
C PRO A 359 -5.97 -2.38 18.31
N ASP A 360 -6.55 -1.50 19.12
CA ASP A 360 -6.99 -0.19 18.68
C ASP A 360 -5.83 0.80 18.50
N SER A 361 -4.68 0.54 19.11
CA SER A 361 -3.45 1.33 18.89
C SER A 361 -2.56 0.78 17.77
N LEU A 362 -2.91 -0.37 17.16
CA LEU A 362 -2.12 -0.97 16.08
C LEU A 362 -2.68 -0.68 14.68
N THR A 363 -1.78 -0.56 13.70
CA THR A 363 -2.15 -0.51 12.28
C THR A 363 -1.20 -1.37 11.46
N LEU A 364 -1.76 -2.24 10.62
CA LEU A 364 -1.00 -3.05 9.68
C LEU A 364 -0.72 -2.27 8.40
N ILE A 365 0.53 -2.33 7.95
CA ILE A 365 1.03 -1.67 6.75
C ILE A 365 1.69 -2.73 5.88
N ARG A 366 1.32 -2.77 4.60
CA ARG A 366 1.93 -3.66 3.60
C ARG A 366 2.59 -2.81 2.53
N GLU A 367 3.88 -3.02 2.34
CA GLU A 367 4.71 -2.28 1.38
C GLU A 367 4.51 -0.77 1.53
N HIS A 368 3.85 -0.14 0.54
CA HIS A 368 3.63 1.31 0.47
C HIS A 368 2.21 1.75 0.83
N ARG A 369 1.40 0.88 1.45
CA ARG A 369 0.01 1.19 1.77
C ARG A 369 -0.42 0.64 3.12
N LEU A 370 -1.41 1.30 3.71
CA LEU A 370 -2.17 0.73 4.81
C LEU A 370 -2.85 -0.57 4.35
N ALA A 371 -3.01 -1.50 5.28
CA ALA A 371 -3.87 -2.65 5.10
C ALA A 371 -5.32 -2.19 4.82
N LYS A 372 -6.05 -2.98 4.04
CA LYS A 372 -7.42 -2.63 3.63
C LYS A 372 -8.38 -2.55 4.81
N GLU A 373 -8.24 -3.50 5.73
CA GLU A 373 -8.78 -3.43 7.07
C GLU A 373 -7.62 -3.07 8.01
N LYS A 374 -7.87 -2.28 9.06
CA LYS A 374 -6.82 -1.70 9.94
C LYS A 374 -5.74 -2.71 10.37
N LEU A 375 -6.14 -3.94 10.66
CA LEU A 375 -5.26 -5.03 11.12
C LEU A 375 -5.17 -6.21 10.15
N ARG A 376 -5.76 -6.10 8.95
CA ARG A 376 -5.87 -7.23 8.02
C ARG A 376 -5.78 -6.80 6.56
N ASP A 377 -4.95 -7.51 5.80
CA ASP A 377 -4.85 -7.34 4.36
C ASP A 377 -4.93 -8.69 3.65
N SER A 378 -5.50 -8.68 2.45
CA SER A 378 -5.76 -9.90 1.67
C SER A 378 -5.47 -9.65 0.19
N PHE A 379 -4.84 -10.62 -0.46
CA PHE A 379 -4.40 -10.53 -1.86
C PHE A 379 -4.23 -11.91 -2.49
N LEU A 380 -4.46 -12.01 -3.79
CA LEU A 380 -4.23 -13.24 -4.54
C LEU A 380 -2.74 -13.44 -4.84
N LEU A 381 -2.36 -14.72 -4.91
CA LEU A 381 -1.05 -15.19 -5.35
C LEU A 381 -1.25 -16.20 -6.48
N ASP A 382 -0.35 -16.16 -7.46
CA ASP A 382 -0.15 -17.26 -8.39
C ASP A 382 0.72 -18.31 -7.71
N GLY A 383 0.16 -19.48 -7.39
CA GLY A 383 0.90 -20.58 -6.80
C GLY A 383 1.79 -21.33 -7.79
N ASN A 384 1.63 -21.11 -9.11
CA ASN A 384 2.50 -21.71 -10.14
C ASN A 384 3.82 -20.94 -10.30
N ASP A 385 3.75 -19.61 -10.20
CA ASP A 385 4.88 -18.69 -10.27
C ASP A 385 4.79 -17.68 -9.11
N PRO A 386 4.97 -18.13 -7.86
CA PRO A 386 4.83 -17.28 -6.69
C PRO A 386 5.99 -16.27 -6.61
N PRO A 387 5.75 -15.07 -6.06
CA PRO A 387 6.86 -14.19 -5.70
C PRO A 387 7.75 -14.86 -4.63
N ASP A 388 9.03 -14.47 -4.56
CA ASP A 388 9.99 -14.95 -3.55
C ASP A 388 9.60 -14.58 -2.10
N GLU A 389 8.59 -13.73 -1.93
CA GLU A 389 8.09 -13.21 -0.67
C GLU A 389 6.66 -12.69 -0.79
N LEU A 390 5.93 -12.69 0.33
CA LEU A 390 4.62 -12.04 0.45
C LEU A 390 4.72 -10.52 0.49
N GLY A 391 5.86 -10.02 0.99
CA GLY A 391 6.19 -8.61 1.06
C GLY A 391 6.73 -8.17 2.41
N PHE A 392 6.98 -6.88 2.49
CA PHE A 392 7.41 -6.17 3.68
C PHE A 392 6.20 -5.62 4.43
N PHE A 393 6.06 -6.05 5.67
CA PHE A 393 4.97 -5.68 6.57
C PHE A 393 5.50 -4.86 7.73
N ARG A 394 4.69 -3.91 8.20
CA ARG A 394 4.96 -3.13 9.39
C ARG A 394 3.72 -3.10 10.26
N VAL A 395 3.90 -3.33 11.55
CA VAL A 395 2.85 -3.13 12.55
C VAL A 395 3.18 -1.85 13.30
N ALA A 396 2.52 -0.77 12.92
CA ALA A 396 2.67 0.54 13.55
C ALA A 396 1.86 0.58 14.85
N HIS A 397 2.46 1.12 15.90
CA HIS A 397 1.85 1.27 17.21
C HIS A 397 1.76 2.75 17.59
N THR A 398 0.55 3.27 17.71
CA THR A 398 0.23 4.64 18.07
C THR A 398 -0.65 4.65 19.31
N PRO A 399 -0.08 4.44 20.51
CA PRO A 399 -0.85 4.48 21.75
C PRO A 399 -1.25 5.92 22.11
N ALA A 400 -1.90 6.10 23.26
CA ALA A 400 -2.07 7.43 23.85
C ALA A 400 -0.69 8.12 24.06
N PRO A 401 -0.58 9.45 23.92
CA PRO A 401 0.70 10.17 23.86
C PRO A 401 1.58 10.04 25.12
N ASP A 402 1.00 9.68 26.26
CA ASP A 402 1.67 9.47 27.55
C ASP A 402 2.05 8.00 27.81
N SER A 403 1.72 7.09 26.90
CA SER A 403 2.02 5.67 27.01
C SER A 403 3.40 5.33 26.47
N THR A 404 4.19 4.60 27.26
CA THR A 404 5.48 4.04 26.86
C THR A 404 5.47 2.51 26.79
N ALA A 405 4.28 1.90 26.89
CA ALA A 405 4.16 0.45 26.90
C ALA A 405 4.35 -0.10 25.48
N GLU A 406 5.09 -1.20 25.34
CA GLU A 406 5.09 -1.99 24.10
C GLU A 406 3.74 -2.70 23.95
N ASN A 407 3.37 -3.01 22.70
CA ASN A 407 2.17 -3.77 22.37
C ASN A 407 2.58 -5.09 21.71
N GLY A 408 2.40 -6.19 22.42
CA GLY A 408 2.62 -7.53 21.90
C GLY A 408 1.51 -7.92 20.93
N PHE A 409 1.87 -8.63 19.87
CA PHE A 409 0.92 -9.12 18.87
C PHE A 409 1.38 -10.42 18.21
N VAL A 410 0.45 -11.09 17.52
CA VAL A 410 0.74 -12.24 16.66
C VAL A 410 0.33 -11.91 15.22
N LEU A 411 1.31 -11.86 14.31
CA LEU A 411 1.04 -11.80 12.88
C LEU A 411 0.67 -13.19 12.38
N LYS A 412 -0.60 -13.37 12.04
CA LYS A 412 -1.13 -14.57 11.41
C LYS A 412 -1.08 -14.43 9.90
N VAL A 413 -0.44 -15.39 9.23
CA VAL A 413 -0.45 -15.51 7.78
C VAL A 413 -1.23 -16.76 7.41
N GLN A 414 -2.33 -16.60 6.68
CA GLN A 414 -3.15 -17.71 6.20
C GLN A 414 -3.19 -17.69 4.67
N THR A 415 -2.93 -18.83 4.04
CA THR A 415 -3.19 -19.01 2.60
C THR A 415 -4.29 -20.04 2.41
N ARG A 416 -5.18 -19.83 1.43
CA ARG A 416 -6.26 -20.78 1.11
C ARG A 416 -6.47 -20.87 -0.40
N PRO A 417 -6.88 -22.04 -0.92
CA PRO A 417 -7.19 -22.21 -2.34
C PRO A 417 -8.35 -21.31 -2.77
N VAL A 418 -8.25 -20.80 -4.00
CA VAL A 418 -9.31 -20.10 -4.71
C VAL A 418 -9.59 -20.88 -5.99
N SER A 419 -10.84 -21.31 -6.15
CA SER A 419 -11.30 -21.95 -7.39
C SER A 419 -12.04 -20.94 -8.24
N ILE A 420 -11.75 -20.93 -9.53
CA ILE A 420 -12.45 -20.11 -10.52
C ILE A 420 -13.04 -21.06 -11.55
N GLU A 421 -14.37 -21.16 -11.54
CA GLU A 421 -15.11 -22.01 -12.45
C GLU A 421 -15.76 -21.14 -13.54
N PRO A 422 -15.52 -21.44 -14.82
CA PRO A 422 -16.19 -20.75 -15.91
C PRO A 422 -17.70 -21.01 -15.88
N PRO A 423 -18.51 -20.11 -16.46
CA PRO A 423 -19.88 -20.44 -16.78
C PRO A 423 -19.89 -21.66 -17.70
N THR A 424 -20.94 -22.49 -17.62
CA THR A 424 -21.02 -23.66 -18.51
C THR A 424 -21.16 -23.27 -19.99
N CYS A 425 -21.47 -22.01 -20.28
CA CYS A 425 -21.60 -21.47 -21.62
C CYS A 425 -21.40 -19.95 -21.62
N PHE A 426 -20.66 -19.48 -22.61
CA PHE A 426 -20.54 -18.07 -22.96
C PHE A 426 -21.42 -17.78 -24.17
N GLN A 427 -22.08 -16.61 -24.18
CA GLN A 427 -22.92 -16.17 -25.30
C GLN A 427 -22.42 -14.82 -25.83
N ALA A 428 -22.31 -14.70 -27.15
CA ALA A 428 -21.89 -13.47 -27.79
C ALA A 428 -22.80 -12.29 -27.40
N GLY A 429 -22.19 -11.19 -26.97
CA GLY A 429 -22.88 -9.96 -26.56
C GLY A 429 -23.65 -10.04 -25.23
N LYS A 430 -23.59 -11.16 -24.50
CA LYS A 430 -24.25 -11.31 -23.19
C LYS A 430 -23.24 -11.43 -22.05
N PRO A 431 -23.50 -10.80 -20.89
CA PRO A 431 -22.66 -10.96 -19.72
C PRO A 431 -22.86 -12.36 -19.11
N SER A 432 -21.75 -13.06 -18.86
CA SER A 432 -21.69 -14.29 -18.09
C SER A 432 -20.83 -14.08 -16.84
N GLU A 433 -21.29 -14.59 -15.70
CA GLU A 433 -20.59 -14.47 -14.42
C GLU A 433 -19.69 -15.70 -14.19
N MET A 434 -18.44 -15.45 -13.82
CA MET A 434 -17.48 -16.45 -13.36
C MET A 434 -17.75 -16.79 -11.90
N THR A 435 -17.84 -18.07 -11.57
CA THR A 435 -17.97 -18.51 -10.18
C THR A 435 -16.59 -18.49 -9.53
N VAL A 436 -16.42 -17.69 -8.47
CA VAL A 436 -15.17 -17.63 -7.70
C VAL A 436 -15.42 -18.10 -6.27
N THR A 437 -14.88 -19.26 -5.93
CA THR A 437 -15.03 -19.91 -4.62
C THR A 437 -13.74 -19.75 -3.81
N GLY A 438 -13.86 -19.50 -2.49
CA GLY A 438 -12.71 -19.23 -1.62
C GLY A 438 -12.26 -17.75 -1.59
N LEU A 439 -12.89 -16.89 -2.40
CA LEU A 439 -12.65 -15.45 -2.41
C LEU A 439 -13.93 -14.66 -2.05
N PRO A 440 -14.07 -14.18 -0.80
CA PRO A 440 -15.13 -13.26 -0.42
C PRO A 440 -15.10 -12.01 -1.28
N GLU A 441 -16.28 -11.41 -1.49
CA GLU A 441 -16.40 -10.16 -2.23
C GLU A 441 -15.54 -9.07 -1.56
N ALA A 442 -14.83 -8.28 -2.37
CA ALA A 442 -13.87 -7.25 -1.93
C ALA A 442 -12.65 -7.74 -1.11
N ALA A 443 -12.42 -9.04 -0.92
CA ALA A 443 -11.27 -9.51 -0.13
C ALA A 443 -9.91 -9.19 -0.77
N ALA A 444 -9.79 -9.30 -2.10
CA ALA A 444 -8.55 -9.00 -2.82
C ALA A 444 -8.83 -8.09 -4.03
N ASP A 445 -7.94 -7.12 -4.25
CA ASP A 445 -8.03 -6.11 -5.31
C ASP A 445 -6.86 -6.14 -6.30
N ASN A 446 -5.89 -7.03 -6.09
CA ASN A 446 -4.70 -7.17 -6.92
C ASN A 446 -4.89 -8.12 -8.12
N TRP A 447 -6.12 -8.31 -8.61
CA TRP A 447 -6.38 -9.27 -9.68
C TRP A 447 -7.52 -8.83 -10.60
N ARG A 448 -7.54 -9.38 -11.81
CA ARG A 448 -8.58 -9.11 -12.83
C ARG A 448 -8.61 -10.19 -13.90
N PHE A 449 -9.77 -10.40 -14.51
CA PHE A 449 -9.87 -11.23 -15.71
C PHE A 449 -9.36 -10.51 -16.96
N LYS A 450 -8.74 -11.28 -17.85
CA LYS A 450 -8.34 -10.87 -19.19
C LYS A 450 -8.91 -11.87 -20.19
N VAL A 451 -9.43 -11.34 -21.29
CA VAL A 451 -10.01 -12.13 -22.38
C VAL A 451 -9.54 -11.58 -23.72
N ASP A 452 -9.43 -12.46 -24.71
CA ASP A 452 -9.05 -12.13 -26.09
C ASP A 452 -10.25 -11.78 -26.98
N ASN A 453 -11.44 -12.26 -26.63
CA ASN A 453 -12.70 -12.02 -27.33
C ASN A 453 -13.74 -11.38 -26.38
N GLY A 454 -13.81 -10.05 -26.36
CA GLY A 454 -14.79 -9.30 -25.59
C GLY A 454 -14.20 -8.46 -24.47
N ARG A 455 -14.92 -8.34 -23.35
CA ARG A 455 -14.49 -7.56 -22.18
C ARG A 455 -14.78 -8.30 -20.88
N ALA A 456 -14.00 -7.97 -19.85
CA ALA A 456 -14.22 -8.43 -18.49
C ALA A 456 -14.34 -7.25 -17.53
N GLU A 457 -15.35 -7.28 -16.67
CA GLU A 457 -15.65 -6.27 -15.64
C GLU A 457 -15.92 -6.99 -14.32
N GLY A 458 -14.99 -6.90 -13.36
CA GLY A 458 -15.08 -7.65 -12.11
C GLY A 458 -15.10 -9.16 -12.36
N ARG A 459 -16.17 -9.84 -11.94
CA ARG A 459 -16.39 -11.28 -12.17
C ARG A 459 -17.17 -11.60 -13.45
N THR A 460 -17.58 -10.57 -14.21
CA THR A 460 -18.43 -10.72 -15.38
C THR A 460 -17.60 -10.63 -16.66
N ILE A 461 -17.80 -11.56 -17.58
CA ILE A 461 -17.20 -11.57 -18.91
C ILE A 461 -18.31 -11.41 -19.94
N THR A 462 -18.15 -10.50 -20.89
CA THR A 462 -19.06 -10.32 -22.03
C THR A 462 -18.29 -10.59 -23.32
N PRO A 463 -18.44 -11.77 -23.92
CA PRO A 463 -17.83 -12.08 -25.21
C PRO A 463 -18.33 -11.13 -26.31
N ALA A 464 -17.48 -10.76 -27.26
CA ALA A 464 -17.89 -9.88 -28.37
C ALA A 464 -18.51 -10.67 -29.53
N SER A 465 -17.95 -11.83 -29.87
CA SER A 465 -18.29 -12.61 -31.05
C SER A 465 -18.37 -14.12 -30.77
N PRO A 466 -19.11 -14.89 -31.58
CA PRO A 466 -19.11 -16.35 -31.50
C PRO A 466 -17.73 -16.93 -31.86
N GLY A 467 -17.44 -18.16 -31.39
CA GLY A 467 -16.16 -18.83 -31.63
C GLY A 467 -15.55 -19.32 -30.32
N GLU A 468 -14.30 -18.98 -30.07
CA GLU A 468 -13.60 -19.28 -28.81
C GLU A 468 -13.32 -18.00 -28.03
N ILE A 469 -13.16 -18.14 -26.71
CA ILE A 469 -12.67 -17.11 -25.80
C ILE A 469 -11.62 -17.73 -24.87
N ALA A 470 -10.40 -17.20 -24.89
CA ALA A 470 -9.39 -17.51 -23.89
C ALA A 470 -9.62 -16.63 -22.66
N VAL A 471 -9.63 -17.24 -21.48
CA VAL A 471 -9.82 -16.52 -20.21
C VAL A 471 -8.59 -16.71 -19.34
N GLN A 472 -8.06 -15.58 -18.86
CA GLN A 472 -6.89 -15.50 -18.01
C GLN A 472 -7.19 -14.73 -16.73
N VAL A 473 -6.51 -15.08 -15.64
CA VAL A 473 -6.44 -14.26 -14.43
C VAL A 473 -5.10 -13.55 -14.44
N GLU A 474 -5.11 -12.22 -14.44
CA GLU A 474 -3.92 -11.40 -14.25
C GLU A 474 -3.84 -10.99 -12.78
N ILE A 475 -2.75 -11.36 -12.10
CA ILE A 475 -2.51 -11.09 -10.68
C ILE A 475 -1.33 -10.11 -10.60
N ASP A 476 -1.56 -8.95 -9.98
CA ASP A 476 -0.52 -8.00 -9.64
C ASP A 476 0.20 -8.48 -8.38
N SER A 477 1.52 -8.55 -8.43
CA SER A 477 2.36 -8.92 -7.29
C SER A 477 2.07 -8.03 -6.08
N SER A 478 2.11 -8.63 -4.89
CA SER A 478 2.06 -7.90 -3.63
C SER A 478 3.25 -6.98 -3.42
N ILE A 479 4.36 -7.19 -4.14
CA ILE A 479 5.62 -6.45 -3.99
C ILE A 479 5.60 -5.18 -4.85
N THR A 480 5.51 -4.03 -4.18
CA THR A 480 5.48 -2.72 -4.84
C THR A 480 6.75 -1.91 -4.63
N ARG A 481 7.82 -2.50 -4.09
CA ARG A 481 9.12 -1.82 -3.90
C ARG A 481 10.15 -2.11 -4.96
N ARG A 482 11.04 -1.14 -5.16
CA ARG A 482 12.26 -1.32 -5.96
C ARG A 482 13.22 -2.25 -5.24
N GLU A 483 14.15 -2.83 -6.01
CA GLU A 483 15.21 -3.68 -5.44
C GLU A 483 16.10 -2.92 -4.44
N THR A 484 16.22 -1.60 -4.62
CA THR A 484 16.90 -0.69 -3.70
C THR A 484 15.98 0.49 -3.37
N GLY A 485 15.73 0.71 -2.09
CA GLY A 485 15.11 1.92 -1.55
C GLY A 485 13.57 1.97 -1.46
N ILE A 486 13.11 3.13 -0.99
CA ILE A 486 11.75 3.43 -0.50
C ILE A 486 10.72 3.79 -1.60
N ALA A 487 11.14 3.87 -2.87
CA ALA A 487 10.25 4.34 -3.92
C ALA A 487 9.33 3.22 -4.42
N PRO A 488 8.01 3.47 -4.54
CA PRO A 488 7.11 2.50 -5.12
C PRO A 488 7.44 2.25 -6.61
N LYS A 489 7.13 1.04 -7.07
CA LYS A 489 7.14 0.61 -8.46
C LYS A 489 5.79 -0.01 -8.81
N ASP A 490 5.50 -0.07 -10.11
CA ASP A 490 4.36 -0.84 -10.58
C ASP A 490 4.55 -2.33 -10.25
N PRO A 491 3.49 -3.01 -9.79
CA PRO A 491 3.58 -4.42 -9.46
C PRO A 491 3.84 -5.24 -10.72
N VAL A 492 4.75 -6.21 -10.60
CA VAL A 492 4.95 -7.24 -11.64
C VAL A 492 3.68 -8.07 -11.75
N LYS A 493 3.30 -8.44 -12.98
CA LYS A 493 2.05 -9.15 -13.25
C LYS A 493 2.34 -10.59 -13.61
N THR A 494 1.65 -11.53 -12.96
CA THR A 494 1.61 -12.93 -13.38
C THR A 494 0.27 -13.21 -14.07
N ARG A 495 0.23 -14.27 -14.88
CA ARG A 495 -0.96 -14.67 -15.63
C ARG A 495 -1.20 -16.16 -15.47
N VAL A 496 -2.39 -16.50 -15.00
CA VAL A 496 -2.87 -17.87 -14.90
C VAL A 496 -3.90 -18.11 -16.00
N GLU A 497 -3.60 -19.05 -16.90
CA GLU A 497 -4.53 -19.49 -17.93
C GLU A 497 -5.66 -20.31 -17.28
N LEU A 498 -6.92 -19.89 -17.45
CA LEU A 498 -8.08 -20.69 -17.04
C LEU A 498 -8.55 -21.65 -18.13
N GLY A 499 -8.18 -21.37 -19.37
CA GLY A 499 -8.51 -22.18 -20.53
C GLY A 499 -9.18 -21.40 -21.65
N THR A 500 -9.59 -22.14 -22.67
CA THR A 500 -10.31 -21.65 -23.83
C THR A 500 -11.71 -22.26 -23.83
N PHE A 501 -12.72 -21.42 -24.02
CA PHE A 501 -14.12 -21.81 -23.92
C PHE A 501 -14.86 -21.43 -25.21
N ASP A 502 -15.84 -22.23 -25.58
CA ASP A 502 -16.71 -21.92 -26.71
C ASP A 502 -17.68 -20.79 -26.37
N VAL A 503 -17.88 -19.89 -27.34
CA VAL A 503 -18.86 -18.80 -27.30
C VAL A 503 -19.96 -19.10 -28.32
N ALA A 504 -21.17 -19.31 -27.81
CA ALA A 504 -22.36 -19.51 -28.62
C ALA A 504 -22.79 -18.21 -29.32
N ALA A 505 -23.31 -18.33 -30.54
CA ALA A 505 -23.74 -17.17 -31.33
C ALA A 505 -25.04 -16.55 -30.80
N ASP A 506 -26.03 -17.38 -30.49
CA ASP A 506 -27.38 -16.91 -30.17
C ASP A 506 -27.87 -17.37 -28.79
N ASP A 507 -27.73 -18.65 -28.45
CA ASP A 507 -28.16 -19.21 -27.16
C ASP A 507 -27.28 -20.40 -26.79
N CYS A 508 -27.25 -20.78 -25.52
CA CYS A 508 -26.56 -22.00 -25.10
C CYS A 508 -27.39 -23.22 -25.50
N MET A 509 -26.75 -24.28 -25.96
CA MET A 509 -27.46 -25.55 -26.17
C MET A 509 -27.90 -26.07 -24.80
N VAL A 510 -29.05 -26.73 -24.76
CA VAL A 510 -29.58 -27.36 -23.55
C VAL A 510 -29.65 -28.86 -23.78
N ARG A 511 -28.94 -29.63 -22.96
CA ARG A 511 -29.06 -31.09 -22.94
C ARG A 511 -29.86 -31.51 -21.72
N LEU A 512 -30.90 -32.29 -21.97
CA LEU A 512 -31.76 -32.87 -20.96
C LEU A 512 -31.55 -34.40 -20.99
N THR A 513 -31.21 -34.98 -19.84
CA THR A 513 -31.07 -36.41 -19.66
C THR A 513 -32.14 -36.92 -18.70
N MET A 514 -32.90 -37.93 -19.12
CA MET A 514 -33.96 -38.55 -18.31
C MET A 514 -33.88 -40.07 -18.47
N GLY A 515 -33.40 -40.74 -17.41
CA GLY A 515 -33.05 -42.16 -17.49
C GLY A 515 -32.01 -42.41 -18.60
N PRO A 516 -32.25 -43.35 -19.54
CA PRO A 516 -31.32 -43.61 -20.65
C PRO A 516 -31.45 -42.65 -21.84
N ALA A 517 -32.42 -41.73 -21.83
CA ALA A 517 -32.68 -40.83 -22.95
C ALA A 517 -31.89 -39.53 -22.79
N VAL A 518 -31.17 -39.12 -23.85
CA VAL A 518 -30.45 -37.85 -23.91
C VAL A 518 -31.02 -37.01 -25.04
N MET A 519 -31.48 -35.80 -24.71
CA MET A 519 -32.09 -34.85 -25.63
C MET A 519 -31.26 -33.57 -25.68
N THR A 520 -30.78 -33.14 -26.84
CA THR A 520 -29.96 -31.93 -26.97
C THR A 520 -30.62 -30.93 -27.92
N TYR A 521 -31.06 -29.79 -27.40
CA TYR A 521 -31.58 -28.66 -28.16
C TYR A 521 -30.43 -27.82 -28.72
N VAL A 522 -30.42 -27.56 -30.04
CA VAL A 522 -29.39 -26.73 -30.68
C VAL A 522 -29.66 -25.23 -30.51
N ALA A 523 -28.58 -24.45 -30.40
CA ALA A 523 -28.59 -23.03 -30.08
C ALA A 523 -29.40 -22.15 -31.07
N ASP A 524 -29.35 -22.49 -32.36
CA ASP A 524 -30.08 -21.79 -33.43
C ASP A 524 -31.58 -22.15 -33.46
N GLY A 525 -32.03 -23.03 -32.56
CA GLY A 525 -33.41 -23.49 -32.44
C GLY A 525 -33.89 -24.35 -33.61
N SER A 526 -32.99 -24.79 -34.49
CA SER A 526 -33.37 -25.51 -35.70
C SER A 526 -33.91 -26.90 -35.40
N TYR A 527 -33.45 -27.59 -34.34
CA TYR A 527 -33.92 -28.93 -33.96
C TYR A 527 -33.50 -29.39 -32.54
N THR A 528 -34.02 -30.54 -32.12
CA THR A 528 -33.52 -31.30 -30.96
C THR A 528 -33.05 -32.69 -31.39
N GLU A 529 -31.86 -33.10 -30.95
CA GLU A 529 -31.34 -34.47 -31.09
C GLU A 529 -31.81 -35.34 -29.91
N PHE A 530 -32.47 -36.46 -30.19
CA PHE A 530 -32.86 -37.52 -29.25
C PHE A 530 -31.95 -38.72 -29.48
N ARG A 531 -30.97 -38.91 -28.59
CA ARG A 531 -29.95 -39.96 -28.71
C ARG A 531 -30.30 -41.16 -27.84
N SER A 532 -30.21 -42.35 -28.42
CA SER A 532 -30.34 -43.62 -27.69
C SER A 532 -28.96 -44.13 -27.22
N PRO A 533 -28.91 -45.01 -26.19
CA PRO A 533 -27.66 -45.61 -25.71
C PRO A 533 -26.88 -46.37 -26.80
N GLY A 534 -27.56 -46.84 -27.85
CA GLY A 534 -26.94 -47.57 -28.98
C GLY A 534 -26.26 -46.67 -30.03
N GLY A 535 -26.22 -45.35 -29.83
CA GLY A 535 -25.64 -44.39 -30.77
C GLY A 535 -26.55 -44.02 -31.94
N GLU A 536 -27.79 -44.51 -31.95
CA GLU A 536 -28.84 -44.07 -32.86
C GLU A 536 -29.38 -42.72 -32.38
N ALA A 537 -29.77 -41.87 -33.32
CA ALA A 537 -30.28 -40.55 -32.99
C ALA A 537 -31.44 -40.15 -33.89
N MET A 538 -32.47 -39.55 -33.31
CA MET A 538 -33.58 -38.93 -34.01
C MET A 538 -33.47 -37.41 -33.85
N TYR A 539 -33.69 -36.66 -34.93
CA TYR A 539 -33.58 -35.21 -34.95
C TYR A 539 -34.94 -34.65 -35.33
N ILE A 540 -35.50 -33.81 -34.47
CA ILE A 540 -36.86 -33.27 -34.62
C ILE A 540 -36.79 -31.75 -34.72
N SER A 541 -37.36 -31.20 -35.79
CA SER A 541 -37.72 -29.79 -35.91
C SER A 541 -39.24 -29.64 -35.98
N GLU A 542 -39.74 -28.41 -36.01
CA GLU A 542 -41.18 -28.13 -36.02
C GLU A 542 -41.95 -28.79 -37.19
N SER A 543 -41.27 -28.97 -38.33
CA SER A 543 -41.88 -29.46 -39.57
C SER A 543 -41.13 -30.63 -40.21
N ASN A 544 -40.08 -31.15 -39.59
CA ASN A 544 -39.26 -32.19 -40.19
C ASN A 544 -38.70 -33.18 -39.14
N LEU A 545 -38.33 -34.36 -39.62
CA LEU A 545 -37.74 -35.43 -38.83
C LEU A 545 -36.63 -36.10 -39.63
N ALA A 546 -35.51 -36.39 -38.97
CA ALA A 546 -34.42 -37.18 -39.51
C ALA A 546 -33.98 -38.25 -38.51
N MET A 547 -33.46 -39.38 -39.00
CA MET A 547 -32.97 -40.48 -38.17
C MET A 547 -31.58 -40.89 -38.61
N TRP A 548 -30.73 -41.19 -37.64
CA TRP A 548 -29.38 -41.70 -37.81
C TRP A 548 -29.30 -43.09 -37.18
N GLN A 549 -28.98 -44.10 -37.98
CA GLN A 549 -28.89 -45.49 -37.55
C GLN A 549 -27.78 -46.20 -38.32
N GLY A 550 -27.04 -47.10 -37.66
CA GLY A 550 -26.03 -47.93 -38.33
C GLY A 550 -24.89 -47.14 -39.00
N GLY A 551 -24.58 -45.93 -38.53
CA GLY A 551 -23.53 -45.07 -39.09
C GLY A 551 -23.94 -44.26 -40.32
N GLY A 552 -25.24 -44.16 -40.63
CA GLY A 552 -25.75 -43.38 -41.76
C GLY A 552 -27.11 -42.72 -41.49
N TRP A 553 -27.47 -41.75 -42.35
CA TRP A 553 -28.78 -41.12 -42.34
C TRP A 553 -29.81 -42.04 -43.00
N MET A 554 -30.93 -42.26 -42.31
CA MET A 554 -32.04 -43.04 -42.85
C MET A 554 -32.91 -42.18 -43.77
N ASN A 555 -33.31 -42.75 -44.90
CA ASN A 555 -34.32 -42.13 -45.75
C ASN A 555 -35.72 -42.42 -45.18
N VAL A 556 -36.29 -41.47 -44.43
CA VAL A 556 -37.66 -41.57 -43.92
C VAL A 556 -38.61 -40.95 -44.96
N PRO A 557 -39.55 -41.72 -45.55
CA PRO A 557 -40.49 -41.20 -46.54
C PRO A 557 -41.32 -40.04 -45.97
N ALA A 558 -41.66 -39.05 -46.81
CA ALA A 558 -42.38 -37.85 -46.38
C ALA A 558 -43.71 -38.16 -45.66
N GLN A 559 -44.46 -39.16 -46.14
CA GLN A 559 -45.70 -39.62 -45.49
C GLN A 559 -45.43 -40.16 -44.09
N ALA A 560 -44.35 -40.93 -43.89
CA ALA A 560 -43.97 -41.45 -42.59
C ALA A 560 -43.52 -40.31 -41.64
N LYS A 561 -42.76 -39.33 -42.14
CA LYS A 561 -42.41 -38.13 -41.34
C LYS A 561 -43.66 -37.39 -40.87
N ALA A 562 -44.61 -37.14 -41.77
CA ALA A 562 -45.86 -36.45 -41.44
C ALA A 562 -46.72 -37.25 -40.45
N MET A 563 -46.77 -38.58 -40.59
CA MET A 563 -47.46 -39.43 -39.63
C MET A 563 -46.80 -39.41 -38.25
N ILE A 564 -45.47 -39.50 -38.17
CA ILE A 564 -44.74 -39.50 -36.90
C ILE A 564 -44.88 -38.14 -36.22
N LEU A 565 -44.60 -37.04 -36.92
CA LEU A 565 -44.75 -35.69 -36.37
C LEU A 565 -46.21 -35.40 -36.00
N GLY A 566 -47.17 -35.80 -36.83
CA GLY A 566 -48.60 -35.66 -36.54
C GLY A 566 -49.03 -36.44 -35.29
N SER A 567 -48.54 -37.66 -35.13
CA SER A 567 -48.79 -38.48 -33.94
C SER A 567 -48.14 -37.87 -32.69
N MET A 568 -46.92 -37.32 -32.79
CA MET A 568 -46.24 -36.65 -31.69
C MET A 568 -47.01 -35.39 -31.25
N LYS A 569 -47.47 -34.56 -32.21
CA LYS A 569 -48.29 -33.38 -31.93
C LYS A 569 -49.62 -33.75 -31.26
N GLN A 570 -50.30 -34.79 -31.74
CA GLN A 570 -51.56 -35.26 -31.13
C GLN A 570 -51.37 -35.85 -29.73
N ASN A 571 -50.31 -36.64 -29.52
CA ASN A 571 -50.02 -37.22 -28.21
C ASN A 571 -49.60 -36.16 -27.18
N ASN A 572 -48.90 -35.11 -27.61
CA ASN A 572 -48.58 -33.98 -26.75
C ASN A 572 -49.83 -33.18 -26.33
N ALA A 573 -50.79 -32.98 -27.24
CA ALA A 573 -52.09 -32.38 -26.89
C ALA A 573 -52.90 -33.27 -25.92
N ALA A 574 -52.76 -34.59 -26.02
CA ALA A 574 -53.41 -35.56 -25.13
C ALA A 574 -52.77 -35.64 -23.73
N LEU A 575 -51.48 -35.30 -23.59
CA LEU A 575 -50.78 -35.27 -22.30
C LEU A 575 -51.29 -34.17 -21.35
N ARG A 576 -52.16 -33.24 -21.80
CA ARG A 576 -52.87 -32.24 -20.97
C ARG A 576 -52.01 -31.57 -19.89
N MET A 577 -50.72 -31.40 -20.14
CA MET A 577 -49.88 -30.61 -19.25
C MET A 577 -50.19 -29.14 -19.57
N GLU A 578 -51.21 -28.58 -18.93
CA GLU A 578 -51.39 -27.14 -18.86
C GLU A 578 -50.18 -26.57 -18.12
N PHE A 579 -49.22 -26.04 -18.87
CA PHE A 579 -48.00 -25.46 -18.32
C PHE A 579 -48.26 -24.00 -17.93
N PRO A 580 -48.16 -23.62 -16.64
CA PRO A 580 -48.29 -22.22 -16.26
C PRO A 580 -47.20 -21.39 -16.93
N GLY A 581 -47.59 -20.47 -17.82
CA GLY A 581 -46.68 -19.55 -18.52
C GLY A 581 -46.18 -20.02 -19.89
N ALA A 582 -46.65 -21.16 -20.43
CA ALA A 582 -46.48 -21.44 -21.85
C ALA A 582 -47.43 -20.53 -22.63
N HIS A 583 -46.89 -19.56 -23.36
CA HIS A 583 -47.67 -18.86 -24.38
C HIS A 583 -48.07 -19.89 -25.44
N ASP A 584 -49.34 -19.92 -25.84
CA ASP A 584 -49.92 -20.79 -26.87
C ASP A 584 -49.25 -20.66 -28.27
N ASP A 585 -48.21 -19.84 -28.40
CA ASP A 585 -47.54 -19.46 -29.64
C ASP A 585 -46.14 -20.12 -29.84
N GLU A 586 -45.59 -20.87 -28.87
CA GLU A 586 -44.22 -21.43 -28.96
C GLU A 586 -44.15 -22.86 -29.56
N GLY A 587 -44.46 -23.03 -30.85
CA GLY A 587 -44.00 -24.14 -31.72
C GLY A 587 -44.24 -25.61 -31.28
N ASP A 588 -43.67 -26.57 -32.02
CA ASP A 588 -43.73 -27.99 -31.66
C ASP A 588 -42.86 -28.28 -30.43
N PHE A 589 -43.50 -28.50 -29.28
CA PHE A 589 -42.89 -28.78 -27.97
C PHE A 589 -41.72 -29.79 -28.04
N MET A 590 -41.79 -30.83 -28.87
CA MET A 590 -40.71 -31.83 -28.97
C MET A 590 -39.41 -31.24 -29.53
N SER A 591 -39.53 -30.30 -30.47
CA SER A 591 -38.37 -29.67 -31.12
C SER A 591 -37.61 -28.72 -30.20
N GLN A 592 -38.22 -28.30 -29.09
CA GLN A 592 -37.65 -27.34 -28.13
C GLN A 592 -37.67 -27.84 -26.68
N MET A 593 -38.01 -29.11 -26.45
CA MET A 593 -38.31 -29.65 -25.12
C MET A 593 -37.21 -29.36 -24.08
N PRO A 594 -35.91 -29.60 -24.35
CA PRO A 594 -34.87 -29.29 -23.37
C PRO A 594 -34.87 -27.82 -22.93
N LYS A 595 -35.00 -26.88 -23.88
CA LYS A 595 -35.03 -25.44 -23.61
C LYS A 595 -36.29 -25.03 -22.84
N ILE A 596 -37.46 -25.53 -23.24
CA ILE A 596 -38.72 -25.26 -22.54
C ILE A 596 -38.64 -25.74 -21.09
N PHE A 597 -38.09 -26.94 -20.86
CA PHE A 597 -37.94 -27.49 -19.52
C PHE A 597 -36.95 -26.68 -18.68
N ALA A 598 -35.79 -26.32 -19.24
CA ALA A 598 -34.81 -25.50 -18.55
C ALA A 598 -35.39 -24.13 -18.16
N LYS A 599 -36.17 -23.50 -19.05
CA LYS A 599 -36.89 -22.24 -18.77
C LYS A 599 -37.93 -22.46 -17.68
N ARG A 600 -38.78 -23.48 -17.79
CA ARG A 600 -39.86 -23.80 -16.82
C ARG A 600 -39.34 -24.00 -15.41
N PHE A 601 -38.33 -24.85 -15.26
CA PHE A 601 -37.72 -25.15 -13.97
C PHE A 601 -36.65 -24.14 -13.56
N GLY A 602 -36.49 -23.04 -14.31
CA GLY A 602 -35.62 -21.93 -13.96
C GLY A 602 -36.10 -21.16 -12.74
N TRP A 603 -35.15 -20.64 -11.96
CA TRP A 603 -35.45 -19.93 -10.71
C TRP A 603 -36.43 -18.76 -10.90
N THR A 604 -36.30 -18.01 -12.00
CA THR A 604 -37.16 -16.86 -12.31
C THR A 604 -38.64 -17.24 -12.36
N ASN A 605 -38.94 -18.46 -12.81
CA ASN A 605 -40.31 -18.99 -12.90
C ASN A 605 -40.74 -19.66 -11.59
N LEU A 606 -39.84 -20.41 -10.95
CA LEU A 606 -40.17 -21.17 -9.74
C LEU A 606 -40.24 -20.33 -8.46
N ARG A 607 -39.63 -19.13 -8.42
CA ARG A 607 -39.68 -18.26 -7.22
C ARG A 607 -41.09 -17.82 -6.81
N ASN A 608 -42.04 -17.90 -7.74
CA ASN A 608 -43.46 -17.55 -7.52
C ASN A 608 -44.36 -18.79 -7.43
N ALA A 609 -43.80 -20.01 -7.49
CA ALA A 609 -44.57 -21.23 -7.30
C ALA A 609 -44.99 -21.40 -5.83
N HIS A 610 -45.82 -22.40 -5.54
CA HIS A 610 -46.20 -22.74 -4.16
C HIS A 610 -45.32 -23.88 -3.61
N ALA A 611 -44.89 -23.74 -2.35
CA ALA A 611 -44.31 -24.82 -1.57
C ALA A 611 -45.40 -25.83 -1.16
N LEU A 612 -44.99 -27.00 -0.63
CA LEU A 612 -45.91 -28.08 -0.19
C LEU A 612 -46.88 -27.65 0.92
N ASP A 613 -46.48 -26.69 1.74
CA ASP A 613 -47.29 -26.11 2.81
C ASP A 613 -48.18 -24.94 2.33
N GLY A 614 -48.19 -24.66 1.02
CA GLY A 614 -48.89 -23.53 0.41
C GLY A 614 -48.14 -22.20 0.51
N GLY A 615 -46.99 -22.15 1.18
CA GLY A 615 -46.13 -20.97 1.30
C GLY A 615 -45.27 -20.69 0.06
N THR A 616 -44.39 -19.70 0.15
CA THR A 616 -43.40 -19.41 -0.90
C THR A 616 -42.20 -20.36 -0.77
N PRO A 617 -41.75 -21.03 -1.86
CA PRO A 617 -40.56 -21.87 -1.86
C PRO A 617 -39.32 -21.09 -1.39
N VAL A 618 -38.63 -21.63 -0.38
CA VAL A 618 -37.38 -21.04 0.14
C VAL A 618 -36.20 -21.74 -0.50
N ARG A 619 -35.34 -20.95 -1.16
CA ARG A 619 -34.07 -21.42 -1.73
C ARG A 619 -33.06 -21.70 -0.62
N LYS A 620 -32.45 -22.89 -0.65
CA LYS A 620 -31.41 -23.31 0.30
C LYS A 620 -30.12 -23.64 -0.44
N SER A 621 -28.97 -23.51 0.23
CA SER A 621 -27.71 -24.03 -0.29
C SER A 621 -27.80 -25.55 -0.45
N ALA A 622 -27.21 -26.10 -1.52
CA ALA A 622 -27.20 -27.53 -1.80
C ALA A 622 -25.85 -27.98 -2.36
N ALA A 623 -25.49 -29.25 -2.17
CA ALA A 623 -24.35 -29.83 -2.86
C ALA A 623 -24.62 -29.90 -4.36
N CYS A 624 -23.63 -29.57 -5.19
CA CYS A 624 -23.77 -29.75 -6.62
C CYS A 624 -23.66 -31.24 -6.98
N PRO A 625 -24.57 -31.78 -7.84
CA PRO A 625 -24.57 -33.20 -8.23
C PRO A 625 -23.29 -33.69 -8.91
N ASP A 626 -22.53 -32.78 -9.51
CA ASP A 626 -21.26 -33.02 -10.19
C ASP A 626 -20.03 -32.64 -9.34
N GLY A 627 -20.23 -32.31 -8.06
CA GLY A 627 -19.15 -31.90 -7.16
C GLY A 627 -18.72 -30.43 -7.27
N GLY A 628 -19.37 -29.63 -8.14
CA GLY A 628 -19.11 -28.19 -8.24
C GLY A 628 -19.55 -27.37 -7.03
N SER A 629 -19.45 -26.05 -7.13
CA SER A 629 -19.80 -25.12 -6.04
C SER A 629 -20.96 -24.16 -6.39
N GLY A 630 -21.58 -23.55 -5.37
CA GLY A 630 -22.63 -22.54 -5.55
C GLY A 630 -24.04 -23.06 -5.89
N CYS A 631 -24.27 -24.38 -5.82
CA CYS A 631 -25.60 -24.92 -6.04
C CYS A 631 -26.58 -24.60 -4.93
N SER A 632 -27.84 -24.60 -5.30
CA SER A 632 -28.95 -24.33 -4.39
C SER A 632 -30.13 -25.21 -4.75
N SER A 633 -31.00 -25.52 -3.80
CA SER A 633 -32.20 -26.30 -4.06
C SER A 633 -33.45 -25.60 -3.57
N ILE A 634 -34.57 -25.94 -4.23
CA ILE A 634 -35.92 -25.65 -3.77
C ILE A 634 -36.73 -26.94 -3.85
N VAL A 635 -37.81 -27.02 -3.07
CA VAL A 635 -38.86 -28.02 -3.28
C VAL A 635 -40.16 -27.26 -3.45
N PHE A 636 -40.84 -27.48 -4.56
CA PHE A 636 -42.16 -26.88 -4.82
C PHE A 636 -43.20 -27.99 -5.02
N SER A 637 -44.49 -27.64 -4.90
CA SER A 637 -45.57 -28.58 -5.14
C SER A 637 -46.03 -28.51 -6.60
N MET A 638 -46.11 -29.65 -7.26
CA MET A 638 -46.71 -29.80 -8.57
C MET A 638 -47.73 -30.93 -8.51
N GLU A 639 -49.01 -30.62 -8.76
CA GLU A 639 -50.13 -31.58 -8.64
C GLU A 639 -50.19 -32.29 -7.27
N GLY A 640 -49.82 -31.58 -6.21
CA GLY A 640 -49.77 -32.13 -4.85
C GLY A 640 -48.51 -32.94 -4.53
N ASN A 641 -47.61 -33.16 -5.49
CA ASN A 641 -46.38 -33.91 -5.30
C ASN A 641 -45.16 -32.99 -5.05
N PRO A 642 -44.21 -33.39 -4.20
CA PRO A 642 -42.96 -32.67 -3.99
C PRO A 642 -42.05 -32.80 -5.22
N VAL A 643 -41.60 -31.67 -5.76
CA VAL A 643 -40.63 -31.62 -6.88
C VAL A 643 -39.37 -30.89 -6.43
N PRO A 644 -38.32 -31.62 -6.01
CA PRO A 644 -37.01 -31.05 -5.76
C PRO A 644 -36.36 -30.54 -7.05
N VAL A 645 -35.83 -29.32 -7.01
CA VAL A 645 -35.01 -28.75 -8.09
C VAL A 645 -33.71 -28.24 -7.51
N THR A 646 -32.60 -28.71 -8.05
CA THR A 646 -31.26 -28.18 -7.77
C THR A 646 -30.84 -27.28 -8.91
N PHE A 647 -30.40 -26.07 -8.60
CA PHE A 647 -29.92 -25.05 -9.53
C PHE A 647 -28.40 -24.92 -9.45
N ASP A 648 -27.79 -24.55 -10.57
CA ASP A 648 -26.40 -24.11 -10.63
C ASP A 648 -26.22 -22.67 -10.08
N ALA A 649 -24.97 -22.20 -10.07
CA ALA A 649 -24.62 -20.84 -9.63
C ALA A 649 -25.36 -19.74 -10.43
N GLN A 650 -25.71 -20.02 -11.69
CA GLN A 650 -26.43 -19.12 -12.60
C GLN A 650 -27.95 -19.20 -12.46
N LYS A 651 -28.44 -19.97 -11.47
CA LYS A 651 -29.86 -20.13 -11.16
C LYS A 651 -30.64 -20.87 -12.27
N ARG A 652 -29.96 -21.67 -13.09
CA ARG A 652 -30.56 -22.58 -14.07
C ARG A 652 -30.74 -23.96 -13.44
N PRO A 653 -31.79 -24.73 -13.80
CA PRO A 653 -31.98 -26.06 -13.24
C PRO A 653 -30.85 -26.97 -13.68
N LYS A 654 -30.33 -27.78 -12.76
CA LYS A 654 -29.28 -28.77 -12.98
C LYS A 654 -29.83 -30.18 -12.80
N VAL A 655 -30.66 -30.39 -11.78
CA VAL A 655 -31.42 -31.63 -11.58
C VAL A 655 -32.83 -31.29 -11.11
N VAL A 656 -33.82 -31.92 -11.73
CA VAL A 656 -35.23 -31.91 -11.30
C VAL A 656 -35.63 -33.34 -11.01
N THR A 657 -36.05 -33.64 -9.78
CA THR A 657 -36.54 -34.98 -9.43
C THR A 657 -38.06 -34.99 -9.53
N PHE A 658 -38.60 -35.78 -10.44
CA PHE A 658 -40.04 -35.94 -10.65
C PHE A 658 -40.41 -37.42 -10.58
N ASP A 659 -41.35 -37.78 -9.70
CA ASP A 659 -41.79 -39.17 -9.48
C ASP A 659 -40.63 -40.16 -9.25
N GLY A 660 -39.61 -39.71 -8.50
CA GLY A 660 -38.41 -40.51 -8.21
C GLY A 660 -37.42 -40.67 -9.37
N GLN A 661 -37.65 -40.00 -10.51
CA GLN A 661 -36.71 -39.95 -11.64
C GLN A 661 -36.02 -38.60 -11.72
N ASP A 662 -34.70 -38.63 -11.89
CA ASP A 662 -33.91 -37.41 -12.09
C ASP A 662 -33.89 -37.02 -13.57
N ILE A 663 -34.27 -35.75 -13.80
CA ILE A 663 -34.10 -35.04 -15.06
C ILE A 663 -32.89 -34.14 -14.89
N VAL A 664 -31.78 -34.49 -15.55
CA VAL A 664 -30.52 -33.75 -15.47
C VAL A 664 -30.42 -32.77 -16.64
N PHE A 665 -29.97 -31.56 -16.36
CA PHE A 665 -29.77 -30.50 -17.33
C PHE A 665 -28.30 -30.13 -17.42
N ASP A 666 -27.76 -30.19 -18.63
CA ASP A 666 -26.47 -29.62 -18.97
C ASP A 666 -26.68 -28.45 -19.93
N TYR A 667 -25.76 -27.48 -19.89
CA TYR A 667 -25.76 -26.32 -20.79
C TYR A 667 -24.36 -26.15 -21.36
N GLY A 668 -24.25 -25.93 -22.66
CA GLY A 668 -22.94 -25.78 -23.29
C GLY A 668 -23.02 -25.68 -24.80
N THR A 669 -21.93 -26.07 -25.44
CA THR A 669 -21.78 -26.25 -26.87
C THR A 669 -21.44 -27.71 -27.12
N TRP A 670 -22.21 -28.38 -27.97
CA TRP A 670 -21.91 -29.76 -28.35
C TRP A 670 -21.95 -29.91 -29.85
N THR A 671 -21.05 -30.71 -30.37
CA THR A 671 -21.10 -31.16 -31.75
C THR A 671 -22.30 -32.09 -31.93
N VAL A 672 -23.43 -31.53 -32.36
CA VAL A 672 -24.62 -32.28 -32.76
C VAL A 672 -24.62 -32.37 -34.28
N ARG A 673 -24.86 -33.57 -34.82
CA ARG A 673 -24.85 -33.76 -36.27
C ARG A 673 -26.01 -32.98 -36.89
N ARG A 674 -25.74 -32.37 -38.05
CA ARG A 674 -26.75 -31.67 -38.83
C ARG A 674 -27.39 -32.62 -39.84
N PRO A 675 -28.71 -32.83 -39.81
CA PRO A 675 -29.38 -33.61 -40.83
C PRO A 675 -29.15 -33.04 -42.23
N PRO A 676 -28.99 -33.87 -43.27
CA PRO A 676 -28.79 -33.39 -44.64
C PRO A 676 -29.97 -32.54 -45.11
N GLY A 677 -29.68 -31.32 -45.57
CA GLY A 677 -30.68 -30.39 -46.09
C GLY A 677 -31.48 -29.62 -45.03
N TRP A 678 -30.99 -29.58 -43.78
CA TRP A 678 -31.52 -28.72 -42.70
C TRP A 678 -30.58 -27.54 -42.50
#